data_AF-A0A3B0SDA7-F1
#
_entry.id   AF-A0A3B0SDA7-F1
#
_cell.length_a   1.000
_cell.length_b   1.000
_cell.length_c   1.000
_cell.angle_alpha   90.00
_cell.angle_beta   90.00
_cell.angle_gamma   90.00
#
_symmetry.space_group_name_H-M   'P 1'
#
loop_
_entity.id
_entity.type
_entity.pdbx_description
1 polymer ?
#
loop_
_entity_poly.entity_id
_entity_poly.type
_entity_poly.pdbx_seq_one_letter_code
_entity_poly.pdbx_strand_id
1 'polypeptide(L)'
;DTIRDLARRLAAASGACPLMYTGLEYSNSGIQAIRAVHTLFALAGQLDVPGGIGLAMPDTHFPINRSCNQPNPDVTTAVGFDKFPLYSKYRGEGHASSLVDAVLHDDPYAIKALIIHGASILTSWPQTPIWEETLSKLDFVVCIDRTLTADARYADVVLPATTMFEIDSYMTYGPMFRLRERVVEPVGEARNDYLIMAELANRLGYGHLFPATEDAMIRRALDGSGYTLEDVQEAGGWVKLPTPMMEYKKWQKGGLRPDGTPGFDTPTGKFEIWSTILEEYGYEPLPKYTEPTEGPIAEPRLAAEYPLVFNSGARPNNDFRSQHHGVPGLVTDSPEPIVEINVQDAAERGIDAGDLVEVLTRRGAVTFRAVVTDRIVQGAIEANMGGGTAVGPAPWREWNVNVLTDLGNYDEISGFPVYKALLCDVVKVAEGDKSARHRARNVETNTMVSPRRGDGGRERIYLDNNATTEAAEEVRQAMAPYLGAAHGNPSSIHRTGRDARHAVTNARSQISRLINARPRSIVFTGGGSEADNLALKGIAFRHADEGRHIITTTVEHPAILETARFLERIGYDTTYLEVDEWGRVDPDRLESAIRDDTILVSIMMANNEVGTIQPIKELCRVAHDRGVLFHTDAVQAAGKIPVDVEDLDVDLLSIAAHKFH
;
A
#
# COMPACT_ATOMS: atom_id res chain seq x y z
N ASP A 1 7.39 10.69 -30.83
CA ASP A 1 7.44 12.12 -30.47
C ASP A 1 7.34 12.42 -28.97
N THR A 2 6.57 11.66 -28.20
CA THR A 2 6.40 11.86 -26.74
C THR A 2 7.72 11.94 -25.96
N ILE A 3 8.69 11.03 -26.20
CA ILE A 3 10.00 11.04 -25.53
C ILE A 3 10.78 12.33 -25.82
N ARG A 4 10.78 12.77 -27.09
CA ARG A 4 11.48 14.00 -27.51
C ARG A 4 10.84 15.24 -26.90
N ASP A 5 9.51 15.28 -26.84
CA ASP A 5 8.77 16.37 -26.20
C ASP A 5 9.07 16.44 -24.69
N LEU A 6 9.01 15.31 -23.99
CA LEU A 6 9.33 15.24 -22.57
C LEU A 6 10.77 15.70 -22.28
N ALA A 7 11.74 15.24 -23.07
CA ALA A 7 13.14 15.66 -22.92
C ALA A 7 13.31 17.18 -23.11
N ARG A 8 12.62 17.78 -24.09
CA ARG A 8 12.63 19.23 -24.31
C ARG A 8 11.98 19.98 -23.16
N ARG A 9 10.86 19.50 -22.64
CA ARG A 9 10.18 20.11 -21.48
C ARG A 9 11.06 20.06 -20.24
N LEU A 10 11.71 18.93 -20.00
CA LEU A 10 12.64 18.77 -18.88
C LEU A 10 13.81 19.75 -18.97
N ALA A 11 14.41 19.90 -20.16
CA ALA A 11 15.51 20.83 -20.38
C ALA A 11 15.09 22.31 -20.30
N ALA A 12 13.84 22.63 -20.67
CA ALA A 12 13.31 24.00 -20.63
C ALA A 12 12.66 24.38 -19.31
N ALA A 13 12.49 23.44 -18.37
CA ALA A 13 11.81 23.67 -17.10
C ALA A 13 12.65 24.53 -16.14
N SER A 14 12.03 25.51 -15.49
CA SER A 14 12.60 26.30 -14.40
C SER A 14 12.48 25.55 -13.07
N GLY A 15 13.05 24.34 -13.00
CA GLY A 15 12.92 23.40 -11.89
C GLY A 15 12.10 22.17 -12.27
N ALA A 16 12.72 21.00 -12.22
CA ALA A 16 12.07 19.71 -12.37
C ALA A 16 12.76 18.63 -11.53
N CYS A 17 11.98 17.80 -10.86
CA CYS A 17 12.49 16.71 -10.01
C CYS A 17 11.78 15.40 -10.39
N PRO A 18 12.51 14.28 -10.51
CA PRO A 18 11.86 13.00 -10.72
C PRO A 18 11.23 12.54 -9.40
N LEU A 19 9.97 12.10 -9.45
CA LEU A 19 9.37 11.36 -8.33
C LEU A 19 9.66 9.88 -8.53
N MET A 20 10.66 9.38 -7.82
CA MET A 20 11.10 7.99 -7.91
C MET A 20 10.85 7.26 -6.60
N TYR A 21 10.48 6.00 -6.74
CA TYR A 21 10.39 5.02 -5.66
C TYR A 21 11.08 3.72 -6.13
N THR A 22 10.76 2.60 -5.50
CA THR A 22 11.45 1.31 -5.71
C THR A 22 11.18 0.64 -7.07
N GLY A 23 10.36 1.22 -7.95
CA GLY A 23 9.95 0.57 -9.20
C GLY A 23 11.11 0.26 -10.17
N LEU A 24 12.12 1.13 -10.22
CA LEU A 24 13.28 0.91 -11.09
C LEU A 24 14.28 -0.11 -10.53
N GLU A 25 14.35 -0.22 -9.20
CA GLU A 25 15.37 -1.02 -8.49
C GLU A 25 15.21 -2.53 -8.71
N TYR A 26 13.99 -3.00 -8.98
CA TYR A 26 13.65 -4.42 -9.03
C TYR A 26 13.79 -5.07 -10.41
N SER A 27 14.82 -4.70 -11.18
CA SER A 27 15.09 -5.22 -12.53
C SER A 27 16.59 -5.47 -12.75
N ASN A 28 16.96 -6.20 -13.81
CA ASN A 28 18.37 -6.40 -14.18
C ASN A 28 19.12 -5.10 -14.54
N SER A 29 18.38 -3.99 -14.70
CA SER A 29 18.92 -2.66 -15.00
C SER A 29 18.85 -1.70 -13.81
N GLY A 30 18.56 -2.17 -12.59
CA GLY A 30 18.16 -1.30 -11.48
C GLY A 30 19.12 -0.14 -11.22
N ILE A 31 20.40 -0.44 -11.00
CA ILE A 31 21.41 0.60 -10.75
C ILE A 31 21.59 1.51 -11.97
N GLN A 32 21.68 0.93 -13.17
CA GLN A 32 21.93 1.70 -14.38
C GLN A 32 20.76 2.60 -14.79
N ALA A 33 19.51 2.15 -14.58
CA ALA A 33 18.31 2.93 -14.83
C ALA A 33 18.23 4.16 -13.92
N ILE A 34 18.53 3.99 -12.62
CA ILE A 34 18.60 5.10 -11.67
C ILE A 34 19.70 6.08 -12.06
N ARG A 35 20.88 5.58 -12.42
CA ARG A 35 21.99 6.42 -12.91
C ARG A 35 21.63 7.18 -14.18
N ALA A 36 20.90 6.56 -15.11
CA ALA A 36 20.42 7.20 -16.33
C ALA A 36 19.48 8.36 -16.02
N VAL A 37 18.52 8.17 -15.09
CA VAL A 37 17.59 9.23 -14.68
C VAL A 37 18.36 10.39 -14.03
N HIS A 38 19.23 10.13 -13.06
CA HIS A 38 20.00 11.22 -12.43
C HIS A 38 20.92 11.93 -13.42
N THR A 39 21.53 11.21 -14.37
CA THR A 39 22.32 11.79 -15.46
C THR A 39 21.48 12.71 -16.34
N LEU A 40 20.27 12.29 -16.72
CA LEU A 40 19.36 13.10 -17.53
C LEU A 40 19.02 14.43 -16.83
N PHE A 41 18.68 14.38 -15.54
CA PHE A 41 18.38 15.59 -14.77
C PHE A 41 19.61 16.48 -14.53
N ALA A 42 20.80 15.88 -14.40
CA ALA A 42 22.07 16.60 -14.36
C ALA A 42 22.33 17.38 -15.64
N LEU A 43 22.21 16.71 -16.79
CA LEU A 43 22.39 17.32 -18.12
C LEU A 43 21.35 18.41 -18.40
N ALA A 44 20.13 18.25 -17.89
CA ALA A 44 19.07 19.25 -17.97
C ALA A 44 19.26 20.44 -17.00
N GLY A 45 20.35 20.48 -16.23
CA GLY A 45 20.63 21.58 -15.29
C GLY A 45 19.77 21.58 -14.02
N GLN A 46 19.05 20.48 -13.76
CA GLN A 46 18.08 20.33 -12.67
C GLN A 46 18.70 19.87 -11.34
N LEU A 47 20.03 19.68 -11.29
CA LEU A 47 20.73 19.40 -10.05
C LEU A 47 20.90 20.67 -9.20
N ASP A 48 20.43 20.55 -7.98
CA ASP A 48 20.57 21.49 -6.89
C ASP A 48 20.09 22.90 -7.25
N VAL A 49 18.84 22.98 -7.71
CA VAL A 49 18.13 24.22 -8.11
C VAL A 49 16.74 24.30 -7.47
N PRO A 50 16.15 25.50 -7.33
CA PRO A 50 14.75 25.63 -6.92
C PRO A 50 13.82 24.80 -7.81
N GLY A 51 12.98 23.95 -7.19
CA GLY A 51 12.05 23.05 -7.90
C GLY A 51 12.71 21.84 -8.59
N GLY A 52 14.04 21.73 -8.54
CA GLY A 52 14.81 20.60 -9.07
C GLY A 52 15.16 19.55 -8.03
N ILE A 53 16.15 18.71 -8.33
CA ILE A 53 16.72 17.76 -7.38
C ILE A 53 17.54 18.53 -6.34
N GLY A 54 16.95 18.79 -5.17
CA GLY A 54 17.65 19.42 -4.05
C GLY A 54 18.63 18.46 -3.39
N LEU A 55 19.89 18.83 -3.29
CA LEU A 55 20.87 18.08 -2.50
C LEU A 55 20.73 18.49 -1.03
N ALA A 56 20.80 17.55 -0.10
CA ALA A 56 20.69 17.85 1.32
C ALA A 56 21.75 18.88 1.75
N MET A 57 21.35 19.84 2.58
CA MET A 57 22.31 20.73 3.24
C MET A 57 23.07 19.92 4.31
N PRO A 58 24.39 20.14 4.48
CA PRO A 58 25.10 19.65 5.66
C PRO A 58 24.39 20.05 6.96
N ASP A 59 24.57 19.26 8.01
CA ASP A 59 24.10 19.57 9.38
C ASP A 59 22.58 19.80 9.52
N THR A 60 21.77 19.23 8.61
CA THR A 60 20.30 19.28 8.67
C THR A 60 19.66 18.10 9.37
N HIS A 61 20.46 17.17 9.86
CA HIS A 61 20.00 16.02 10.62
C HIS A 61 20.39 16.17 12.08
N PHE A 62 19.50 15.80 12.99
CA PHE A 62 19.81 15.77 14.41
C PHE A 62 20.91 14.72 14.66
N PRO A 63 22.04 15.10 15.28
CA PRO A 63 23.14 14.17 15.51
C PRO A 63 22.74 13.15 16.57
N ILE A 64 22.93 11.87 16.25
CA ILE A 64 22.74 10.78 17.20
C ILE A 64 24.10 10.17 17.49
N ASN A 65 24.45 10.12 18.78
CA ASN A 65 25.68 9.49 19.20
C ASN A 65 25.58 7.97 19.02
N ARG A 66 26.39 7.45 18.10
CA ARG A 66 26.53 6.02 17.82
C ARG A 66 27.91 5.48 18.20
N SER A 67 28.61 6.14 19.12
CA SER A 67 29.98 5.76 19.53
C SER A 67 30.09 4.35 20.13
N CYS A 68 28.98 3.76 20.58
CA CYS A 68 28.92 2.37 21.02
C CYS A 68 29.05 1.36 19.88
N ASN A 69 28.75 1.76 18.63
CA ASN A 69 28.81 0.85 17.48
C ASN A 69 30.26 0.45 17.21
N GLN A 70 30.47 -0.85 17.10
CA GLN A 70 31.77 -1.39 16.73
C GLN A 70 31.91 -1.34 15.21
N PRO A 71 33.04 -0.84 14.67
CA PRO A 71 33.27 -0.86 13.23
C PRO A 71 33.38 -2.31 12.75
N ASN A 72 32.96 -2.56 11.51
CA ASN A 72 33.23 -3.83 10.84
C ASN A 72 34.77 -4.00 10.77
N PRO A 73 35.35 -5.07 11.32
CA PRO A 73 36.79 -5.24 11.37
C PRO A 73 37.41 -5.42 9.97
N ASP A 74 36.69 -6.06 9.04
CA ASP A 74 37.11 -6.22 7.65
C ASP A 74 35.91 -6.55 6.75
N VAL A 75 35.41 -5.54 6.03
CA VAL A 75 34.28 -5.70 5.11
C VAL A 75 34.57 -6.65 3.94
N THR A 76 35.84 -6.87 3.60
CA THR A 76 36.21 -7.77 2.49
C THR A 76 35.97 -9.24 2.81
N THR A 77 35.82 -9.56 4.09
CA THR A 77 35.46 -10.90 4.55
C THR A 77 33.95 -11.13 4.62
N ALA A 78 33.13 -10.09 4.39
CA ALA A 78 31.68 -10.21 4.45
C ALA A 78 31.16 -11.22 3.43
N VAL A 79 30.16 -12.03 3.83
CA VAL A 79 29.53 -13.00 2.93
C VAL A 79 28.97 -12.30 1.70
N GLY A 80 29.27 -12.83 0.51
CA GLY A 80 28.88 -12.23 -0.76
C GLY A 80 29.74 -11.07 -1.25
N PHE A 81 30.83 -10.70 -0.56
CA PHE A 81 31.77 -9.67 -1.02
C PHE A 81 32.40 -10.03 -2.38
N ASP A 82 32.68 -11.31 -2.62
CA ASP A 82 33.23 -11.83 -3.88
C ASP A 82 32.28 -11.63 -5.07
N LYS A 83 30.96 -11.69 -4.82
CA LYS A 83 29.91 -11.50 -5.84
C LYS A 83 29.48 -10.04 -5.96
N PHE A 84 29.34 -9.34 -4.84
CA PHE A 84 28.79 -7.99 -4.74
C PHE A 84 29.72 -7.07 -3.90
N PRO A 85 30.96 -6.84 -4.36
CA PRO A 85 31.96 -6.11 -3.57
C PRO A 85 31.55 -4.64 -3.37
N LEU A 86 30.88 -4.05 -4.36
CA LEU A 86 30.45 -2.66 -4.29
C LEU A 86 29.31 -2.47 -3.28
N TYR A 87 28.31 -3.36 -3.29
CA TYR A 87 27.26 -3.39 -2.28
C TYR A 87 27.88 -3.45 -0.88
N SER A 88 28.76 -4.42 -0.66
CA SER A 88 29.36 -4.68 0.65
C SER A 88 30.17 -3.48 1.14
N LYS A 89 30.94 -2.82 0.25
CA LYS A 89 31.71 -1.62 0.56
C LYS A 89 30.83 -0.41 0.91
N TYR A 90 29.75 -0.19 0.17
CA TYR A 90 28.84 0.94 0.43
C TYR A 90 27.95 0.73 1.66
N ARG A 91 27.59 -0.52 1.94
CA ARG A 91 26.70 -0.87 3.04
C ARG A 91 27.43 -1.21 4.34
N GLY A 92 28.69 -1.65 4.24
CA GLY A 92 29.47 -2.13 5.38
C GLY A 92 29.02 -3.50 5.91
N GLU A 93 28.23 -4.24 5.14
CA GLU A 93 27.56 -5.49 5.54
C GLU A 93 27.66 -6.57 4.44
N GLY A 94 27.39 -7.83 4.79
CA GLY A 94 27.33 -8.92 3.81
C GLY A 94 26.03 -8.90 2.99
N HIS A 95 26.04 -9.53 1.83
CA HIS A 95 24.87 -9.61 0.97
C HIS A 95 23.99 -10.80 1.37
N ALA A 96 22.71 -10.54 1.65
CA ALA A 96 21.81 -11.54 2.20
C ALA A 96 21.58 -12.75 1.28
N SER A 97 21.52 -12.60 -0.05
CA SER A 97 21.38 -13.76 -0.95
C SER A 97 22.54 -14.77 -0.83
N SER A 98 23.73 -14.30 -0.46
CA SER A 98 24.90 -15.15 -0.26
C SER A 98 24.87 -15.91 1.07
N LEU A 99 23.93 -15.59 1.97
CA LEU A 99 23.66 -16.41 3.16
C LEU A 99 23.24 -17.84 2.78
N VAL A 100 22.49 -18.00 1.68
CA VAL A 100 22.05 -19.30 1.20
C VAL A 100 23.24 -20.20 0.91
N ASP A 101 24.22 -19.73 0.13
CA ASP A 101 25.42 -20.50 -0.20
C ASP A 101 26.29 -20.77 1.04
N ALA A 102 26.43 -19.78 1.92
CA ALA A 102 27.24 -19.91 3.13
C ALA A 102 26.67 -20.93 4.12
N VAL A 103 25.35 -21.12 4.15
CA VAL A 103 24.68 -22.08 5.04
C VAL A 103 24.54 -23.45 4.38
N LEU A 104 24.11 -23.50 3.12
CA LEU A 104 23.81 -24.76 2.44
C LEU A 104 25.06 -25.45 1.88
N HIS A 105 26.10 -24.68 1.54
CA HIS A 105 27.27 -25.14 0.80
C HIS A 105 28.61 -24.78 1.47
N ASP A 106 28.58 -24.10 2.63
CA ASP A 106 29.76 -23.58 3.33
C ASP A 106 30.64 -22.67 2.43
N ASP A 107 30.03 -21.97 1.46
CA ASP A 107 30.71 -21.12 0.48
C ASP A 107 30.31 -19.64 0.65
N PRO A 108 31.25 -18.70 0.86
CA PRO A 108 32.70 -18.88 0.95
C PRO A 108 33.20 -19.48 2.27
N TYR A 109 32.33 -19.55 3.28
CA TYR A 109 32.57 -20.20 4.56
C TYR A 109 31.24 -20.53 5.23
N ALA A 110 31.27 -21.46 6.18
CA ALA A 110 30.11 -21.89 6.93
C ALA A 110 29.51 -20.77 7.80
N ILE A 111 28.22 -20.47 7.61
CA ILE A 111 27.42 -19.73 8.60
C ILE A 111 26.51 -20.74 9.31
N LYS A 112 26.63 -20.81 10.64
CA LYS A 112 25.94 -21.81 11.46
C LYS A 112 24.87 -21.24 12.39
N ALA A 113 24.86 -19.93 12.62
CA ALA A 113 23.88 -19.30 13.47
C ALA A 113 23.34 -18.00 12.89
N LEU A 114 22.08 -17.68 13.19
CA LEU A 114 21.41 -16.47 12.71
C LEU A 114 20.52 -15.86 13.79
N ILE A 115 20.57 -14.53 13.93
CA ILE A 115 19.60 -13.77 14.70
C ILE A 115 18.71 -13.02 13.70
N ILE A 116 17.43 -13.38 13.65
CA ILE A 116 16.41 -12.72 12.86
C ILE A 116 15.72 -11.71 13.77
N HIS A 117 15.93 -10.42 13.52
CA HIS A 117 15.49 -9.35 14.40
C HIS A 117 14.60 -8.35 13.66
N GLY A 118 13.30 -8.33 13.98
CA GLY A 118 12.31 -7.43 13.38
C GLY A 118 12.19 -7.59 11.86
N ALA A 119 12.40 -8.80 11.36
CA ALA A 119 12.49 -9.13 9.95
C ALA A 119 11.76 -10.43 9.64
N SER A 120 11.35 -10.60 8.38
CA SER A 120 10.70 -11.81 7.91
C SER A 120 11.31 -12.27 6.60
N ILE A 121 12.25 -13.21 6.65
CA ILE A 121 13.06 -13.66 5.51
C ILE A 121 12.17 -14.41 4.51
N LEU A 122 11.35 -15.33 4.99
CA LEU A 122 10.50 -16.20 4.18
C LEU A 122 9.44 -15.43 3.36
N THR A 123 9.03 -14.25 3.82
CA THR A 123 8.09 -13.37 3.10
C THR A 123 8.78 -12.28 2.28
N SER A 124 10.11 -12.15 2.35
CA SER A 124 10.83 -11.00 1.77
C SER A 124 11.75 -11.38 0.62
N TRP A 125 12.32 -12.58 0.61
CA TRP A 125 13.28 -13.00 -0.41
C TRP A 125 12.67 -13.96 -1.43
N PRO A 126 13.21 -14.01 -2.66
CA PRO A 126 12.73 -14.88 -3.71
C PRO A 126 12.94 -16.36 -3.37
N GLN A 127 12.14 -17.22 -3.99
CA GLN A 127 12.20 -18.67 -3.85
C GLN A 127 12.15 -19.10 -2.37
N THR A 128 11.04 -18.79 -1.70
CA THR A 128 10.81 -19.13 -0.28
C THR A 128 11.30 -20.53 0.13
N PRO A 129 11.10 -21.62 -0.65
CA PRO A 129 11.57 -22.95 -0.26
C PRO A 129 13.09 -23.07 -0.04
N ILE A 130 13.91 -22.30 -0.75
CA ILE A 130 15.37 -22.29 -0.55
C ILE A 130 15.71 -21.70 0.82
N TRP A 131 14.97 -20.68 1.24
CA TRP A 131 15.13 -20.07 2.55
C TRP A 131 14.62 -20.96 3.67
N GLU A 132 13.57 -21.74 3.45
CA GLU A 132 13.13 -22.77 4.40
C GLU A 132 14.22 -23.83 4.63
N GLU A 133 14.87 -24.31 3.55
CA GLU A 133 16.02 -25.22 3.67
C GLU A 133 17.20 -24.54 4.38
N THR A 134 17.49 -23.28 4.03
CA THR A 134 18.56 -22.49 4.63
C THR A 134 18.37 -22.37 6.13
N LEU A 135 17.19 -21.92 6.58
CA LEU A 135 16.89 -21.80 8.01
C LEU A 135 16.92 -23.14 8.73
N SER A 136 16.52 -24.23 8.07
CA SER A 136 16.54 -25.59 8.63
C SER A 136 17.94 -26.19 8.81
N LYS A 137 18.97 -25.67 8.10
CA LYS A 137 20.35 -26.16 8.19
C LYS A 137 21.24 -25.37 9.16
N LEU A 138 20.74 -24.28 9.71
CA LEU A 138 21.46 -23.55 10.75
C LEU A 138 21.49 -24.38 12.04
N ASP A 139 22.62 -24.36 12.74
CA ASP A 139 22.79 -25.03 14.04
C ASP A 139 22.07 -24.26 15.17
N PHE A 140 21.85 -22.96 14.99
CA PHE A 140 21.17 -22.13 15.96
C PHE A 140 20.48 -20.90 15.36
N VAL A 141 19.19 -20.75 15.58
CA VAL A 141 18.39 -19.62 15.10
C VAL A 141 17.65 -18.94 16.25
N VAL A 142 17.79 -17.62 16.35
CA VAL A 142 17.02 -16.78 17.28
C VAL A 142 16.09 -15.89 16.48
N CYS A 143 14.81 -15.85 16.84
CA CYS A 143 13.84 -14.91 16.28
C CYS A 143 13.41 -13.90 17.36
N ILE A 144 13.63 -12.61 17.10
CA ILE A 144 13.24 -11.50 17.97
C ILE A 144 12.23 -10.66 17.19
N ASP A 145 10.96 -10.77 17.55
CA ASP A 145 9.88 -10.10 16.84
C ASP A 145 8.69 -9.79 17.76
N ARG A 146 7.81 -8.90 17.29
CA ARG A 146 6.57 -8.48 17.97
C ARG A 146 5.45 -9.49 17.75
N THR A 147 5.53 -10.22 16.66
CA THR A 147 4.58 -11.26 16.27
C THR A 147 5.35 -12.52 15.89
N LEU A 148 4.73 -13.69 16.03
CA LEU A 148 5.27 -14.91 15.44
C LEU A 148 5.31 -14.77 13.92
N THR A 149 6.49 -14.56 13.34
CA THR A 149 6.69 -14.59 11.89
C THR A 149 6.76 -16.04 11.40
N ALA A 150 6.75 -16.25 10.08
CA ALA A 150 6.96 -17.58 9.52
C ALA A 150 8.36 -18.14 9.86
N ASP A 151 9.36 -17.27 10.00
CA ASP A 151 10.75 -17.64 10.32
C ASP A 151 10.87 -18.21 11.74
N ALA A 152 10.02 -17.74 12.67
CA ALA A 152 9.99 -18.22 14.05
C ALA A 152 9.73 -19.73 14.16
N ARG A 153 9.16 -20.37 13.12
CA ARG A 153 9.01 -21.84 13.03
C ARG A 153 10.36 -22.57 13.05
N TYR A 154 11.41 -21.93 12.54
CA TYR A 154 12.75 -22.49 12.44
C TYR A 154 13.66 -22.04 13.59
N ALA A 155 13.15 -21.20 14.50
CA ALA A 155 13.93 -20.67 15.61
C ALA A 155 14.05 -21.68 16.76
N ASP A 156 15.25 -21.85 17.29
CA ASP A 156 15.49 -22.54 18.57
C ASP A 156 15.03 -21.68 19.75
N VAL A 157 15.12 -20.35 19.60
CA VAL A 157 14.69 -19.38 20.61
C VAL A 157 13.86 -18.28 19.96
N VAL A 158 12.65 -18.09 20.49
CA VAL A 158 11.80 -16.93 20.14
C VAL A 158 11.77 -15.99 21.33
N LEU A 159 12.11 -14.72 21.10
CA LEU A 159 12.11 -13.67 22.12
C LEU A 159 11.05 -12.60 21.77
N PRO A 160 10.05 -12.36 22.64
CA PRO A 160 9.02 -11.37 22.39
C PRO A 160 9.58 -9.95 22.51
N ALA A 161 9.53 -9.20 21.42
CA ALA A 161 9.87 -7.78 21.40
C ALA A 161 8.63 -6.92 21.65
N THR A 162 8.80 -5.82 22.37
CA THR A 162 7.75 -4.82 22.56
C THR A 162 7.39 -4.09 21.26
N THR A 163 6.14 -3.67 21.16
CA THR A 163 5.70 -2.61 20.26
C THR A 163 6.28 -1.26 20.67
N MET A 164 6.11 -0.28 19.79
CA MET A 164 6.56 1.09 20.05
C MET A 164 5.69 1.83 21.08
N PHE A 165 4.54 1.27 21.48
CA PHE A 165 3.68 1.87 22.51
C PHE A 165 4.08 1.46 23.92
N GLU A 166 4.97 0.48 24.06
CA GLU A 166 5.35 -0.18 25.32
C GLU A 166 6.71 0.24 25.86
N ILE A 167 7.38 1.19 25.20
CA ILE A 167 8.76 1.58 25.51
C ILE A 167 8.94 3.09 25.56
N ASP A 168 9.88 3.54 26.39
CA ASP A 168 10.46 4.86 26.24
C ASP A 168 11.60 4.80 25.22
N SER A 169 11.59 5.72 24.26
CA SER A 169 12.57 5.76 23.18
C SER A 169 12.64 7.17 22.58
N TYR A 170 13.20 7.29 21.38
CA TYR A 170 13.29 8.54 20.66
C TYR A 170 13.08 8.35 19.15
N MET A 171 12.79 9.45 18.47
CA MET A 171 12.71 9.55 17.02
C MET A 171 13.43 10.81 16.55
N THR A 172 14.01 10.75 15.36
CA THR A 172 14.57 11.93 14.67
C THR A 172 13.89 12.15 13.34
N TYR A 173 13.59 13.40 13.02
CA TYR A 173 13.07 13.79 11.70
C TYR A 173 13.78 15.06 11.21
N GLY A 174 14.71 14.88 10.27
CA GLY A 174 15.65 15.93 9.90
C GLY A 174 16.33 16.51 11.15
N PRO A 175 16.23 17.82 11.43
CA PRO A 175 16.92 18.47 12.54
C PRO A 175 16.18 18.33 13.88
N MET A 176 15.10 17.56 13.95
CA MET A 176 14.28 17.39 15.15
C MET A 176 14.62 16.10 15.89
N PHE A 177 14.66 16.17 17.21
CA PHE A 177 14.69 15.03 18.12
C PHE A 177 13.42 15.04 18.96
N ARG A 178 12.76 13.90 19.10
CA ARG A 178 11.51 13.77 19.86
C ARG A 178 11.52 12.51 20.70
N LEU A 179 11.12 12.64 21.96
CA LEU A 179 10.89 11.51 22.84
C LEU A 179 9.66 10.75 22.37
N ARG A 180 9.77 9.43 22.43
CA ARG A 180 8.65 8.51 22.37
C ARG A 180 8.41 8.04 23.79
N GLU A 181 7.28 8.44 24.34
CA GLU A 181 6.88 8.06 25.69
C GLU A 181 6.10 6.76 25.64
N ARG A 182 6.33 5.92 26.65
CA ARG A 182 5.55 4.72 26.88
C ARG A 182 4.08 5.07 27.10
N VAL A 183 3.19 4.41 26.37
CA VAL A 183 1.73 4.61 26.45
C VAL A 183 1.09 3.53 27.33
N VAL A 184 1.60 2.30 27.26
CA VAL A 184 1.16 1.15 28.07
C VAL A 184 2.37 0.38 28.56
N GLU A 185 2.22 -0.39 29.64
CA GLU A 185 3.30 -1.29 30.07
C GLU A 185 3.48 -2.45 29.06
N PRO A 186 4.71 -2.99 28.93
CA PRO A 186 4.96 -4.19 28.14
C PRO A 186 3.99 -5.33 28.46
N VAL A 187 3.39 -5.90 27.43
CA VAL A 187 2.43 -6.99 27.56
C VAL A 187 3.17 -8.31 27.73
N GLY A 188 2.81 -9.05 28.78
CA GLY A 188 3.41 -10.35 29.07
C GLY A 188 4.89 -10.23 29.47
N GLU A 189 5.74 -11.04 28.83
CA GLU A 189 7.21 -11.01 29.03
C GLU A 189 7.94 -10.26 27.90
N ALA A 190 7.22 -9.50 27.08
CA ALA A 190 7.81 -8.71 26.01
C ALA A 190 8.83 -7.71 26.56
N ARG A 191 9.96 -7.54 25.86
CA ARG A 191 11.00 -6.58 26.24
C ARG A 191 11.38 -5.69 25.07
N ASN A 192 11.87 -4.50 25.39
CA ASN A 192 12.48 -3.60 24.42
C ASN A 192 13.57 -4.34 23.63
N ASP A 193 13.45 -4.31 22.30
CA ASP A 193 14.33 -5.01 21.37
C ASP A 193 15.81 -4.62 21.53
N TYR A 194 16.08 -3.34 21.75
CA TYR A 194 17.41 -2.84 22.08
C TYR A 194 17.95 -3.47 23.37
N LEU A 195 17.13 -3.57 24.42
CA LEU A 195 17.56 -4.12 25.70
C LEU A 195 17.78 -5.64 25.65
N ILE A 196 17.07 -6.36 24.77
CA ILE A 196 17.36 -7.77 24.48
C ILE A 196 18.78 -7.89 23.93
N MET A 197 19.13 -7.06 22.93
CA MET A 197 20.47 -7.07 22.33
C MET A 197 21.57 -6.58 23.28
N ALA A 198 21.30 -5.55 24.10
CA ALA A 198 22.25 -5.06 25.10
C ALA A 198 22.56 -6.13 26.15
N GLU A 199 21.56 -6.91 26.56
CA GLU A 199 21.71 -7.97 27.55
C GLU A 199 22.40 -9.23 26.98
N LEU A 200 22.24 -9.49 25.68
CA LEU A 200 23.06 -10.46 24.94
C LEU A 200 24.52 -10.00 24.90
N ALA A 201 24.78 -8.74 24.54
CA ALA A 201 26.13 -8.18 24.53
C ALA A 201 26.78 -8.27 25.93
N ASN A 202 26.02 -8.02 27.00
CA ASN A 202 26.46 -8.19 28.38
C ASN A 202 26.92 -9.62 28.68
N ARG A 203 26.13 -10.64 28.31
CA ARG A 203 26.51 -12.07 28.44
C ARG A 203 27.76 -12.43 27.66
N LEU A 204 27.99 -11.78 26.53
CA LEU A 204 29.18 -11.96 25.70
C LEU A 204 30.41 -11.16 26.20
N GLY A 205 30.29 -10.40 27.28
CA GLY A 205 31.38 -9.59 27.87
C GLY A 205 31.50 -8.16 27.31
N TYR A 206 30.58 -7.74 26.44
CA TYR A 206 30.56 -6.43 25.78
C TYR A 206 29.55 -5.44 26.38
N GLY A 207 28.91 -5.78 27.50
CA GLY A 207 27.86 -4.95 28.11
C GLY A 207 28.29 -3.53 28.45
N HIS A 208 29.58 -3.33 28.75
CA HIS A 208 30.16 -2.01 29.02
C HIS A 208 30.07 -1.02 27.84
N LEU A 209 29.84 -1.49 26.63
CA LEU A 209 29.70 -0.66 25.43
C LEU A 209 28.26 -0.13 25.25
N PHE A 210 27.26 -0.79 25.81
CA PHE A 210 25.85 -0.54 25.51
C PHE A 210 25.08 -0.12 26.76
N PRO A 211 24.33 1.01 26.70
CA PRO A 211 23.36 1.36 27.72
C PRO A 211 22.44 0.21 28.15
N ALA A 212 22.26 0.04 29.46
CA ALA A 212 21.47 -1.05 30.04
C ALA A 212 20.01 -0.67 30.34
N THR A 213 19.61 0.58 30.10
CA THR A 213 18.25 1.10 30.34
C THR A 213 17.82 2.03 29.20
N GLU A 214 16.50 2.22 29.05
CA GLU A 214 15.93 3.15 28.05
C GLU A 214 16.40 4.59 28.29
N ASP A 215 16.39 5.05 29.55
CA ASP A 215 16.93 6.37 29.94
C ASP A 215 18.40 6.52 29.54
N ALA A 216 19.25 5.53 29.87
CA ALA A 216 20.66 5.59 29.51
C ALA A 216 20.88 5.53 27.99
N MET A 217 20.03 4.81 27.25
CA MET A 217 20.05 4.76 25.78
C MET A 217 19.71 6.13 25.19
N ILE A 218 18.67 6.80 25.69
CA ILE A 218 18.26 8.13 25.22
C ILE A 218 19.34 9.17 25.56
N ARG A 219 19.87 9.15 26.78
CA ARG A 219 20.98 10.02 27.20
C ARG A 219 22.21 9.81 26.32
N ARG A 220 22.54 8.55 26.02
CA ARG A 220 23.63 8.24 25.10
C ARG A 220 23.34 8.85 23.74
N ALA A 221 22.15 8.63 23.16
CA ALA A 221 21.80 9.15 21.84
C ALA A 221 21.94 10.69 21.74
N LEU A 222 21.64 11.41 22.82
CA LEU A 222 21.76 12.87 22.93
C LEU A 222 23.19 13.37 23.21
N ASP A 223 24.12 12.51 23.64
CA ASP A 223 25.48 12.92 24.01
C ASP A 223 26.22 13.57 22.82
N GLY A 224 26.69 14.81 23.01
CA GLY A 224 27.31 15.61 21.95
C GLY A 224 26.33 16.34 21.01
N SER A 225 25.01 16.22 21.23
CA SER A 225 24.00 16.93 20.41
C SER A 225 23.79 18.40 20.81
N GLY A 226 24.28 18.80 22.00
CA GLY A 226 24.00 20.10 22.60
C GLY A 226 22.72 20.14 23.44
N TYR A 227 21.98 19.03 23.55
CA TYR A 227 20.82 18.87 24.42
C TYR A 227 21.01 17.68 25.38
N THR A 228 20.51 17.84 26.60
CA THR A 228 20.32 16.76 27.57
C THR A 228 18.90 16.18 27.48
N LEU A 229 18.65 15.03 28.10
CA LEU A 229 17.29 14.48 28.16
C LEU A 229 16.34 15.43 28.88
N GLU A 230 16.83 16.05 29.95
CA GLU A 230 16.10 17.05 30.73
C GLU A 230 15.68 18.26 29.88
N ASP A 231 16.60 18.80 29.07
CA ASP A 231 16.28 19.91 28.15
C ASP A 231 15.12 19.53 27.20
N VAL A 232 15.11 18.29 26.69
CA VAL A 232 14.07 17.81 25.78
C VAL A 232 12.73 17.65 26.50
N GLN A 233 12.73 17.15 27.74
CA GLN A 233 11.54 17.01 28.56
C GLN A 233 10.94 18.39 28.91
N GLU A 234 11.77 19.34 29.34
CA GLU A 234 11.36 20.71 29.65
C GLU A 234 10.78 21.43 28.42
N ALA A 235 11.28 21.10 27.22
CA ALA A 235 10.76 21.61 25.95
C ALA A 235 9.46 20.93 25.46
N GLY A 236 8.84 20.07 26.28
CA GLY A 236 7.61 19.36 25.93
C GLY A 236 7.85 18.09 25.10
N GLY A 237 8.99 17.43 25.32
CA GLY A 237 9.32 16.13 24.73
C GLY A 237 9.96 16.18 23.36
N TRP A 238 10.33 17.36 22.85
CA TRP A 238 11.06 17.48 21.59
C TRP A 238 11.89 18.76 21.49
N VAL A 239 12.97 18.70 20.71
CA VAL A 239 13.85 19.83 20.39
C VAL A 239 14.18 19.83 18.90
N LYS A 240 14.62 20.97 18.39
CA LYS A 240 15.01 21.12 16.99
C LYS A 240 16.25 21.97 16.87
N LEU A 241 17.23 21.50 16.10
CA LEU A 241 18.40 22.28 15.76
C LEU A 241 18.05 23.43 14.82
N PRO A 242 18.67 24.61 15.00
CA PRO A 242 18.62 25.69 14.02
C PRO A 242 19.04 25.13 12.65
N THR A 243 18.15 25.24 11.67
CA THR A 243 18.37 24.69 10.34
C THR A 243 18.74 25.82 9.39
N PRO A 244 19.83 25.72 8.61
CA PRO A 244 20.15 26.74 7.64
C PRO A 244 19.06 26.84 6.57
N MET A 245 18.88 28.04 6.00
CA MET A 245 18.03 28.22 4.82
C MET A 245 18.61 27.40 3.67
N MET A 246 17.75 26.74 2.90
CA MET A 246 18.19 25.92 1.76
C MET A 246 18.99 26.76 0.77
N GLU A 247 20.21 26.32 0.49
CA GLU A 247 21.05 26.86 -0.56
C GLU A 247 21.11 25.93 -1.76
N TYR A 248 21.15 26.54 -2.95
CA TYR A 248 21.26 25.87 -4.23
C TYR A 248 22.66 26.05 -4.84
N LYS A 249 22.97 25.19 -5.81
CA LYS A 249 24.29 25.09 -6.46
C LYS A 249 25.44 24.91 -5.46
N LYS A 250 25.22 24.13 -4.40
CA LYS A 250 26.21 23.81 -3.36
C LYS A 250 27.49 23.24 -3.93
N TRP A 251 27.39 22.42 -4.98
CA TRP A 251 28.55 21.88 -5.69
C TRP A 251 29.43 22.98 -6.29
N GLN A 252 28.91 24.16 -6.63
CA GLN A 252 29.74 25.29 -7.09
C GLN A 252 30.38 26.06 -5.93
N LYS A 253 29.75 26.02 -4.76
CA LYS A 253 30.14 26.78 -3.57
C LYS A 253 31.06 26.01 -2.62
N GLY A 254 31.30 24.73 -2.90
CA GLY A 254 32.04 23.83 -2.02
C GLY A 254 31.26 23.30 -0.82
N GLY A 255 29.92 23.43 -0.85
CA GLY A 255 29.06 22.99 0.25
C GLY A 255 28.73 21.50 0.27
N LEU A 256 29.31 20.69 -0.63
CA LEU A 256 29.08 19.24 -0.69
C LEU A 256 30.29 18.40 -0.30
N ARG A 257 31.48 19.00 -0.22
CA ARG A 257 32.73 18.28 0.04
C ARG A 257 33.22 18.60 1.44
N PRO A 258 33.73 17.62 2.21
CA PRO A 258 34.26 17.87 3.56
C PRO A 258 35.41 18.89 3.60
N ASP A 259 36.20 18.98 2.52
CA ASP A 259 37.31 19.92 2.37
C ASP A 259 36.87 21.35 1.97
N GLY A 260 35.57 21.58 1.77
CA GLY A 260 35.01 22.88 1.38
C GLY A 260 35.32 23.29 -0.06
N THR A 261 35.90 22.43 -0.88
CA THR A 261 36.25 22.77 -2.26
C THR A 261 35.05 22.58 -3.21
N PRO A 262 34.88 23.40 -4.26
CA PRO A 262 33.84 23.19 -5.26
C PRO A 262 33.92 21.80 -5.89
N GLY A 263 32.77 21.15 -6.02
CA GLY A 263 32.63 19.83 -6.59
C GLY A 263 31.56 18.98 -5.89
N PHE A 264 31.55 17.71 -6.27
CA PHE A 264 30.79 16.65 -5.62
C PHE A 264 31.73 15.78 -4.78
N ASP A 265 31.21 15.09 -3.77
CA ASP A 265 31.97 14.12 -2.99
C ASP A 265 32.10 12.79 -3.75
N THR A 266 32.79 12.87 -4.89
CA THR A 266 33.08 11.76 -5.80
C THR A 266 34.60 11.70 -6.03
N PRO A 267 35.17 10.57 -6.49
CA PRO A 267 36.61 10.45 -6.73
C PRO A 267 37.18 11.55 -7.63
N THR A 268 36.43 11.97 -8.66
CA THR A 268 36.85 13.04 -9.58
C THR A 268 36.52 14.46 -9.10
N GLY A 269 35.77 14.61 -8.01
CA GLY A 269 35.20 15.89 -7.58
C GLY A 269 34.08 16.42 -8.48
N LYS A 270 33.61 15.63 -9.47
CA LYS A 270 32.58 16.02 -10.45
C LYS A 270 31.36 15.12 -10.35
N PHE A 271 30.26 15.53 -10.99
CA PHE A 271 29.14 14.61 -11.22
C PHE A 271 29.57 13.54 -12.24
N GLU A 272 29.70 12.29 -11.79
CA GLU A 272 30.24 11.19 -12.59
C GLU A 272 29.17 10.52 -13.45
N ILE A 273 29.01 11.01 -14.69
CA ILE A 273 28.26 10.31 -15.74
C ILE A 273 28.97 9.00 -16.09
N TRP A 274 30.28 9.07 -16.30
CA TRP A 274 31.18 7.92 -16.29
C TRP A 274 31.62 7.68 -14.86
N SER A 275 31.21 6.55 -14.26
CA SER A 275 31.59 6.22 -12.87
C SER A 275 32.95 5.56 -12.85
N THR A 276 33.92 6.25 -12.26
CA THR A 276 35.26 5.71 -12.03
C THR A 276 35.23 4.53 -11.06
N ILE A 277 34.29 4.52 -10.12
CA ILE A 277 34.09 3.43 -9.17
C ILE A 277 33.57 2.17 -9.91
N LEU A 278 32.57 2.29 -10.77
CA LEU A 278 32.10 1.12 -11.52
C LEU A 278 33.20 0.56 -12.43
N GLU A 279 33.96 1.44 -13.09
CA GLU A 279 35.11 1.05 -13.91
C GLU A 279 36.19 0.30 -13.11
N GLU A 280 36.54 0.79 -11.91
CA GLU A 280 37.50 0.14 -11.01
C GLU A 280 37.11 -1.31 -10.68
N TYR A 281 35.80 -1.55 -10.50
CA TYR A 281 35.25 -2.88 -10.22
C TYR A 281 34.87 -3.67 -11.48
N GLY A 282 35.20 -3.17 -12.68
CA GLY A 282 34.98 -3.86 -13.95
C GLY A 282 33.53 -3.85 -14.47
N TYR A 283 32.65 -3.06 -13.85
CA TYR A 283 31.28 -2.86 -14.33
C TYR A 283 31.21 -1.79 -15.42
N GLU A 284 30.11 -1.79 -16.19
CA GLU A 284 29.84 -0.77 -17.20
C GLU A 284 29.75 0.64 -16.56
N PRO A 285 30.68 1.57 -16.86
CA PRO A 285 30.77 2.85 -16.19
C PRO A 285 29.72 3.86 -16.66
N LEU A 286 29.16 3.70 -17.87
CA LEU A 286 28.07 4.55 -18.39
C LEU A 286 26.69 3.93 -18.12
N PRO A 287 25.63 4.75 -17.94
CA PRO A 287 24.29 4.21 -17.88
C PRO A 287 23.94 3.40 -19.14
N LYS A 288 23.68 2.10 -18.96
CA LYS A 288 23.36 1.15 -20.02
C LYS A 288 22.08 0.41 -19.68
N TYR A 289 21.19 0.28 -20.66
CA TYR A 289 20.02 -0.57 -20.55
C TYR A 289 20.42 -2.04 -20.75
N THR A 290 20.00 -2.87 -19.81
CA THR A 290 20.11 -4.33 -19.83
C THR A 290 18.70 -4.90 -19.94
N GLU A 291 18.44 -5.64 -21.02
CA GLU A 291 17.18 -6.36 -21.22
C GLU A 291 16.96 -7.34 -20.06
N PRO A 292 15.75 -7.41 -19.47
CA PRO A 292 15.46 -8.42 -18.44
C PRO A 292 15.78 -9.82 -18.93
N THR A 293 16.49 -10.59 -18.13
CA THR A 293 16.96 -11.93 -18.51
C THR A 293 15.81 -12.90 -18.80
N GLU A 294 14.71 -12.76 -18.05
CA GLU A 294 13.46 -13.49 -18.25
C GLU A 294 12.44 -12.65 -19.03
N GLY A 295 12.84 -11.61 -19.76
CA GLY A 295 11.91 -10.80 -20.55
C GLY A 295 11.46 -11.48 -21.84
N PRO A 296 10.35 -11.04 -22.46
CA PRO A 296 9.84 -11.61 -23.70
C PRO A 296 10.80 -11.49 -24.89
N ILE A 297 11.71 -10.50 -24.87
CA ILE A 297 12.74 -10.33 -25.90
C ILE A 297 13.92 -11.29 -25.67
N ALA A 298 14.36 -11.45 -24.42
CA ALA A 298 15.48 -12.31 -24.06
C ALA A 298 15.11 -13.81 -24.14
N GLU A 299 13.90 -14.17 -23.72
CA GLU A 299 13.43 -15.56 -23.61
C GLU A 299 12.11 -15.78 -24.38
N PRO A 300 12.10 -15.65 -25.73
CA PRO A 300 10.86 -15.71 -26.52
C PRO A 300 10.16 -17.07 -26.49
N ARG A 301 10.90 -18.16 -26.23
CA ARG A 301 10.29 -19.50 -26.04
C ARG A 301 9.55 -19.58 -24.72
N LEU A 302 10.14 -19.06 -23.65
CA LEU A 302 9.49 -19.01 -22.34
C LEU A 302 8.26 -18.09 -22.39
N ALA A 303 8.36 -16.96 -23.08
CA ALA A 303 7.22 -16.06 -23.29
C ALA A 303 6.08 -16.67 -24.12
N ALA A 304 6.35 -17.70 -24.92
CA ALA A 304 5.27 -18.43 -25.59
C ALA A 304 4.50 -19.35 -24.63
N GLU A 305 5.15 -19.82 -23.55
CA GLU A 305 4.54 -20.65 -22.49
C GLU A 305 3.91 -19.78 -21.38
N TYR A 306 4.58 -18.67 -21.03
CA TYR A 306 4.22 -17.71 -19.99
C TYR A 306 4.13 -16.30 -20.62
N PRO A 307 3.02 -15.96 -21.28
CA PRO A 307 2.93 -14.79 -22.16
C PRO A 307 2.77 -13.44 -21.44
N LEU A 308 2.58 -13.42 -20.12
CA LEU A 308 2.37 -12.20 -19.36
C LEU A 308 3.66 -11.81 -18.62
N VAL A 309 3.97 -10.51 -18.63
CA VAL A 309 5.02 -9.93 -17.80
C VAL A 309 4.54 -9.84 -16.36
N PHE A 310 5.25 -10.52 -15.47
CA PHE A 310 4.97 -10.60 -14.06
C PHE A 310 5.71 -9.53 -13.27
N ASN A 311 4.96 -8.75 -12.51
CA ASN A 311 5.47 -7.85 -11.49
C ASN A 311 4.92 -8.25 -10.12
N SER A 312 5.80 -8.28 -9.13
CA SER A 312 5.43 -8.40 -7.73
C SER A 312 5.77 -7.12 -6.97
N GLY A 313 5.09 -6.92 -5.85
CA GLY A 313 5.36 -5.79 -4.96
C GLY A 313 4.21 -4.82 -4.79
N ALA A 314 3.04 -5.07 -5.39
CA ALA A 314 1.83 -4.32 -5.07
C ALA A 314 1.56 -4.41 -3.57
N ARG A 315 1.26 -3.27 -2.94
CA ARG A 315 0.99 -3.18 -1.51
C ARG A 315 -0.44 -2.72 -1.29
N PRO A 316 -1.20 -3.39 -0.42
CA PRO A 316 -2.42 -2.84 0.15
C PRO A 316 -2.13 -1.55 0.93
N ASN A 317 -3.15 -0.71 1.12
CA ASN A 317 -3.02 0.54 1.89
C ASN A 317 -3.16 0.34 3.41
N ASN A 318 -3.59 -0.84 3.84
CA ASN A 318 -3.94 -1.20 5.22
C ASN A 318 -2.90 -2.12 5.88
N ASP A 319 -1.83 -2.49 5.18
CA ASP A 319 -0.75 -3.30 5.72
C ASP A 319 0.62 -2.62 5.54
N PHE A 320 1.66 -3.25 6.08
CA PHE A 320 3.04 -2.88 5.78
C PHE A 320 3.85 -4.14 5.54
N ARG A 321 4.00 -4.51 4.26
CA ARG A 321 4.67 -5.74 3.83
C ARG A 321 3.91 -6.98 4.34
N SER A 322 4.49 -7.73 5.27
CA SER A 322 3.86 -8.88 5.93
C SER A 322 3.29 -8.54 7.33
N GLN A 323 3.39 -7.28 7.75
CA GLN A 323 2.88 -6.84 9.04
C GLN A 323 1.40 -6.49 8.95
N HIS A 324 0.72 -6.53 10.09
CA HIS A 324 -0.68 -6.11 10.29
C HIS A 324 -1.77 -7.03 9.74
N HIS A 325 -1.45 -8.11 9.01
CA HIS A 325 -2.44 -9.11 8.60
C HIS A 325 -3.15 -9.79 9.78
N GLY A 326 -2.49 -9.85 10.94
CA GLY A 326 -3.06 -10.35 12.19
C GLY A 326 -4.00 -9.39 12.92
N VAL A 327 -4.16 -8.14 12.46
CA VAL A 327 -5.03 -7.14 13.08
C VAL A 327 -6.42 -7.21 12.42
N PRO A 328 -7.47 -7.71 13.11
CA PRO A 328 -8.77 -8.01 12.47
C PRO A 328 -9.42 -6.79 11.78
N GLY A 329 -9.28 -5.61 12.38
CA GLY A 329 -9.84 -4.37 11.82
C GLY A 329 -9.15 -3.90 10.53
N LEU A 330 -7.84 -4.16 10.38
CA LEU A 330 -7.09 -3.72 9.20
C LEU A 330 -7.29 -4.66 8.01
N VAL A 331 -7.34 -5.97 8.26
CA VAL A 331 -7.44 -6.98 7.19
C VAL A 331 -8.84 -7.07 6.57
N THR A 332 -9.85 -6.40 7.16
CA THR A 332 -11.22 -6.40 6.64
C THR A 332 -11.31 -5.85 5.22
N ASP A 333 -10.54 -4.82 4.89
CA ASP A 333 -10.55 -4.18 3.56
C ASP A 333 -9.69 -4.93 2.52
N SER A 334 -8.86 -5.88 2.97
CA SER A 334 -8.01 -6.69 2.09
C SER A 334 -7.86 -8.09 2.69
N PRO A 335 -8.94 -8.90 2.69
CA PRO A 335 -8.95 -10.21 3.34
C PRO A 335 -8.07 -11.24 2.61
N GLU A 336 -7.76 -10.98 1.34
CA GLU A 336 -6.99 -11.86 0.47
C GLU A 336 -6.00 -11.06 -0.39
N PRO A 337 -4.82 -11.62 -0.71
CA PRO A 337 -3.94 -11.06 -1.74
C PRO A 337 -4.61 -11.04 -3.12
N ILE A 338 -4.42 -9.95 -3.87
CA ILE A 338 -4.94 -9.79 -5.23
C ILE A 338 -3.83 -9.88 -6.29
N VAL A 339 -4.26 -10.16 -7.52
CA VAL A 339 -3.49 -9.92 -8.74
C VAL A 339 -4.29 -9.04 -9.68
N GLU A 340 -3.70 -7.93 -10.13
CA GLU A 340 -4.27 -7.07 -11.15
C GLU A 340 -3.95 -7.65 -12.54
N ILE A 341 -4.98 -7.76 -13.38
CA ILE A 341 -4.87 -8.22 -14.77
C ILE A 341 -5.65 -7.28 -15.69
N ASN A 342 -5.09 -7.02 -16.87
CA ASN A 342 -5.71 -6.18 -17.87
C ASN A 342 -7.04 -6.79 -18.39
N VAL A 343 -8.02 -5.94 -18.72
CA VAL A 343 -9.35 -6.35 -19.19
C VAL A 343 -9.32 -7.25 -20.43
N GLN A 344 -8.39 -7.03 -21.37
CA GLN A 344 -8.26 -7.87 -22.56
C GLN A 344 -7.62 -9.23 -22.23
N ASP A 345 -6.53 -9.23 -21.47
CA ASP A 345 -5.84 -10.47 -21.07
C ASP A 345 -6.73 -11.38 -20.22
N ALA A 346 -7.56 -10.78 -19.35
CA ALA A 346 -8.54 -11.48 -18.54
C ALA A 346 -9.65 -12.12 -19.42
N ALA A 347 -10.18 -11.36 -20.38
CA ALA A 347 -11.21 -11.85 -21.30
C ALA A 347 -10.70 -13.03 -22.16
N GLU A 348 -9.46 -12.96 -22.65
CA GLU A 348 -8.81 -14.05 -23.39
C GLU A 348 -8.67 -15.34 -22.56
N ARG A 349 -8.56 -15.20 -21.24
CA ARG A 349 -8.42 -16.30 -20.26
C ARG A 349 -9.73 -16.71 -19.60
N GLY A 350 -10.85 -16.05 -19.93
CA GLY A 350 -12.15 -16.31 -19.29
C GLY A 350 -12.17 -15.99 -17.78
N ILE A 351 -11.42 -14.97 -17.37
CA ILE A 351 -11.30 -14.49 -15.98
C ILE A 351 -12.19 -13.26 -15.81
N ASP A 352 -13.09 -13.31 -14.83
CA ASP A 352 -13.92 -12.21 -14.38
C ASP A 352 -13.34 -11.59 -13.09
N ALA A 353 -13.72 -10.35 -12.80
CA ALA A 353 -13.32 -9.69 -11.55
C ALA A 353 -13.83 -10.48 -10.34
N GLY A 354 -12.95 -10.71 -9.38
CA GLY A 354 -13.26 -11.48 -8.18
C GLY A 354 -13.11 -12.99 -8.34
N ASP A 355 -12.69 -13.53 -9.49
CA ASP A 355 -12.36 -14.95 -9.61
C ASP A 355 -11.13 -15.32 -8.78
N LEU A 356 -11.07 -16.57 -8.32
CA LEU A 356 -9.80 -17.17 -7.90
C LEU A 356 -9.00 -17.55 -9.13
N VAL A 357 -7.73 -17.14 -9.14
CA VAL A 357 -6.79 -17.43 -10.21
C VAL A 357 -5.48 -17.97 -9.65
N GLU A 358 -4.78 -18.79 -10.41
CA GLU A 358 -3.39 -19.13 -10.15
C GLU A 358 -2.49 -18.35 -11.10
N VAL A 359 -1.48 -17.68 -10.53
CA VAL A 359 -0.36 -17.12 -11.29
C VAL A 359 0.71 -18.19 -11.37
N LEU A 360 1.05 -18.62 -12.58
CA LEU A 360 2.01 -19.70 -12.83
C LEU A 360 3.29 -19.14 -13.41
N THR A 361 4.41 -19.67 -12.94
CA THR A 361 5.74 -19.45 -13.51
C THR A 361 6.44 -20.79 -13.63
N ARG A 362 7.60 -20.84 -14.28
CA ARG A 362 8.46 -22.04 -14.31
C ARG A 362 8.85 -22.56 -12.92
N ARG A 363 8.71 -21.75 -11.87
CA ARG A 363 9.07 -22.07 -10.48
C ARG A 363 7.92 -22.66 -9.67
N GLY A 364 6.67 -22.37 -10.05
CA GLY A 364 5.50 -22.81 -9.29
C GLY A 364 4.24 -22.01 -9.63
N ALA A 365 3.20 -22.23 -8.83
CA ALA A 365 1.92 -21.54 -8.94
C ALA A 365 1.48 -21.02 -7.56
N VAL A 366 0.87 -19.84 -7.53
CA VAL A 366 0.31 -19.23 -6.31
C VAL A 366 -1.05 -18.66 -6.62
N THR A 367 -2.00 -18.88 -5.71
CA THR A 367 -3.38 -18.41 -5.84
C THR A 367 -3.50 -16.94 -5.46
N PHE A 368 -4.36 -16.21 -6.18
CA PHE A 368 -4.74 -14.83 -5.89
C PHE A 368 -6.20 -14.60 -6.24
N ARG A 369 -6.75 -13.49 -5.72
CA ARG A 369 -8.03 -12.95 -6.18
C ARG A 369 -7.80 -12.02 -7.37
N ALA A 370 -8.47 -12.25 -8.49
CA ALA A 370 -8.32 -11.44 -9.70
C ALA A 370 -9.01 -10.08 -9.55
N VAL A 371 -8.27 -9.01 -9.86
CA VAL A 371 -8.80 -7.66 -10.08
C VAL A 371 -8.62 -7.31 -11.55
N VAL A 372 -9.73 -7.27 -12.27
CA VAL A 372 -9.74 -6.98 -13.71
C VAL A 372 -9.85 -5.46 -13.89
N THR A 373 -8.87 -4.84 -14.56
CA THR A 373 -8.74 -3.38 -14.63
C THR A 373 -8.11 -2.91 -15.94
N ASP A 374 -8.48 -1.73 -16.42
CA ASP A 374 -7.85 -1.09 -17.60
C ASP A 374 -6.66 -0.18 -17.21
N ARG A 375 -6.35 -0.10 -15.92
CA ARG A 375 -5.27 0.71 -15.34
C ARG A 375 -3.88 0.08 -15.47
N ILE A 376 -3.82 -1.17 -15.89
CA ILE A 376 -2.58 -1.89 -16.19
C ILE A 376 -2.49 -2.17 -17.70
N VAL A 377 -1.26 -2.13 -18.22
CA VAL A 377 -1.00 -2.39 -19.64
C VAL A 377 -1.32 -3.85 -19.99
N GLN A 378 -1.87 -4.08 -21.18
CA GLN A 378 -2.04 -5.43 -21.72
C GLN A 378 -0.68 -6.14 -21.83
N GLY A 379 -0.67 -7.43 -21.56
CA GLY A 379 0.52 -8.28 -21.51
C GLY A 379 1.25 -8.24 -20.16
N ALA A 380 0.68 -7.65 -19.11
CA ALA A 380 1.30 -7.56 -17.80
C ALA A 380 0.32 -7.77 -16.65
N ILE A 381 0.84 -8.27 -15.53
CA ILE A 381 0.14 -8.37 -14.24
C ILE A 381 0.94 -7.69 -13.13
N GLU A 382 0.26 -7.33 -12.04
CA GLU A 382 0.89 -6.91 -10.79
C GLU A 382 0.24 -7.67 -9.62
N ALA A 383 1.03 -8.43 -8.87
CA ALA A 383 0.55 -9.24 -7.74
C ALA A 383 1.00 -8.66 -6.40
N ASN A 384 0.14 -8.81 -5.38
CA ASN A 384 0.49 -8.40 -4.03
C ASN A 384 1.69 -9.16 -3.47
N MET A 385 2.51 -8.44 -2.70
CA MET A 385 3.50 -9.04 -1.82
C MET A 385 2.97 -9.18 -0.40
N GLY A 386 3.61 -10.01 0.42
CA GLY A 386 3.38 -10.04 1.86
C GLY A 386 2.68 -11.28 2.37
N GLY A 387 2.22 -12.15 1.48
CA GLY A 387 1.70 -13.46 1.87
C GLY A 387 2.78 -14.41 2.39
N GLY A 388 2.35 -15.52 2.99
CA GLY A 388 3.24 -16.48 3.66
C GLY A 388 3.49 -16.17 5.13
N THR A 389 2.65 -15.34 5.76
CA THR A 389 2.79 -14.96 7.17
C THR A 389 2.25 -16.06 8.10
N ALA A 390 2.56 -16.02 9.39
CA ALA A 390 1.99 -16.98 10.35
C ALA A 390 0.62 -16.52 10.92
N VAL A 391 0.24 -15.26 10.70
CA VAL A 391 -0.94 -14.61 11.32
C VAL A 391 -1.89 -14.03 10.27
N GLY A 392 -3.16 -13.88 10.62
CA GLY A 392 -4.18 -13.35 9.71
C GLY A 392 -4.95 -14.43 8.93
N PRO A 393 -5.76 -14.01 7.94
CA PRO A 393 -6.59 -14.91 7.13
C PRO A 393 -5.78 -15.98 6.39
N ALA A 394 -6.40 -17.13 6.12
CA ALA A 394 -5.73 -18.23 5.42
C ALA A 394 -5.06 -17.81 4.09
N PRO A 395 -5.69 -16.97 3.23
CA PRO A 395 -5.04 -16.47 2.02
C PRO A 395 -3.71 -15.75 2.27
N TRP A 396 -3.65 -14.81 3.21
CA TRP A 396 -2.39 -14.12 3.56
C TRP A 396 -1.34 -15.03 4.19
N ARG A 397 -1.76 -16.11 4.86
CA ARG A 397 -0.82 -17.09 5.41
C ARG A 397 -0.25 -18.05 4.37
N GLU A 398 -0.96 -18.27 3.27
CA GLU A 398 -0.64 -19.34 2.31
C GLU A 398 -0.14 -18.82 0.96
N TRP A 399 -0.59 -17.66 0.49
CA TRP A 399 -0.35 -17.20 -0.88
C TRP A 399 0.85 -16.26 -0.96
N ASN A 400 2.04 -16.85 -0.93
CA ASN A 400 3.30 -16.10 -0.96
C ASN A 400 3.82 -15.92 -2.40
N VAL A 401 3.75 -14.69 -2.91
CA VAL A 401 4.22 -14.33 -4.26
C VAL A 401 5.68 -14.67 -4.51
N ASN A 402 6.53 -14.72 -3.47
CA ASN A 402 7.95 -14.98 -3.64
C ASN A 402 8.29 -16.42 -4.03
N VAL A 403 7.32 -17.34 -3.96
CA VAL A 403 7.45 -18.67 -4.57
C VAL A 403 7.61 -18.58 -6.09
N LEU A 404 7.09 -17.51 -6.71
CA LEU A 404 7.10 -17.28 -8.15
C LEU A 404 8.32 -16.50 -8.64
N THR A 405 9.13 -15.96 -7.74
CA THR A 405 10.29 -15.11 -8.07
C THR A 405 11.59 -15.89 -7.99
N ASP A 406 12.69 -15.34 -8.53
CA ASP A 406 13.95 -16.07 -8.76
C ASP A 406 15.12 -15.45 -8.00
N LEU A 407 15.80 -16.24 -7.15
CA LEU A 407 16.95 -15.78 -6.37
C LEU A 407 18.19 -15.60 -7.25
N GLY A 408 18.28 -16.38 -8.34
CA GLY A 408 19.38 -16.31 -9.30
C GLY A 408 19.24 -15.18 -10.32
N ASN A 409 18.13 -14.43 -10.29
CA ASN A 409 17.90 -13.30 -11.19
C ASN A 409 17.98 -11.97 -10.41
N TYR A 410 19.04 -11.20 -10.65
CA TYR A 410 19.32 -9.96 -9.91
C TYR A 410 20.05 -8.91 -10.78
N ASP A 411 20.13 -7.68 -10.27
CA ASP A 411 21.02 -6.63 -10.80
C ASP A 411 22.48 -6.96 -10.47
N GLU A 412 23.36 -7.00 -11.49
CA GLU A 412 24.74 -7.50 -11.37
C GLU A 412 25.65 -6.67 -10.46
N ILE A 413 25.30 -5.39 -10.22
CA ILE A 413 26.11 -4.46 -9.43
C ILE A 413 25.71 -4.56 -7.95
N SER A 414 24.41 -4.56 -7.68
CA SER A 414 23.86 -4.52 -6.32
C SER A 414 23.57 -5.88 -5.73
N GLY A 415 23.34 -6.90 -6.55
CA GLY A 415 22.83 -8.22 -6.13
C GLY A 415 21.34 -8.22 -5.79
N PHE A 416 20.63 -7.11 -6.04
CA PHE A 416 19.23 -6.99 -5.67
C PHE A 416 18.33 -7.79 -6.62
N PRO A 417 17.41 -8.63 -6.11
CA PRO A 417 16.64 -9.52 -6.96
C PRO A 417 15.65 -8.82 -7.90
N VAL A 418 15.37 -9.47 -9.01
CA VAL A 418 14.35 -9.05 -9.97
C VAL A 418 12.98 -9.48 -9.48
N TYR A 419 12.18 -8.49 -9.08
CA TYR A 419 10.76 -8.68 -8.72
C TYR A 419 9.81 -8.12 -9.79
N LYS A 420 10.33 -7.37 -10.76
CA LYS A 420 9.60 -6.74 -11.84
C LYS A 420 10.25 -7.13 -13.17
N ALA A 421 9.44 -7.56 -14.14
CA ALA A 421 9.86 -8.12 -15.43
C ALA A 421 10.31 -9.60 -15.42
N LEU A 422 9.54 -10.45 -14.72
CA LEU A 422 9.56 -11.92 -14.91
C LEU A 422 8.46 -12.34 -15.90
N LEU A 423 8.33 -13.64 -16.21
CA LEU A 423 7.23 -14.15 -17.03
C LEU A 423 6.30 -15.07 -16.23
N CYS A 424 5.02 -14.97 -16.51
CA CYS A 424 3.98 -15.82 -15.96
C CYS A 424 2.86 -16.11 -16.98
N ASP A 425 1.96 -17.02 -16.60
CA ASP A 425 0.60 -17.06 -17.12
C ASP A 425 -0.39 -17.00 -15.94
N VAL A 426 -1.65 -16.72 -16.24
CA VAL A 426 -2.72 -16.68 -15.24
C VAL A 426 -3.86 -17.57 -15.69
N VAL A 427 -4.31 -18.46 -14.81
CA VAL A 427 -5.43 -19.37 -15.11
C VAL A 427 -6.52 -19.27 -14.05
N LYS A 428 -7.77 -19.39 -14.48
CA LYS A 428 -8.92 -19.45 -13.57
C LYS A 428 -8.95 -20.77 -12.81
N VAL A 429 -9.17 -20.70 -11.49
CA VAL A 429 -9.37 -21.88 -10.64
C VAL A 429 -10.83 -22.34 -10.77
N ALA A 430 -11.05 -23.62 -11.10
CA ALA A 430 -12.40 -24.17 -11.25
C ALA A 430 -13.10 -24.36 -9.89
N GLU A 431 -14.41 -24.11 -9.83
CA GLU A 431 -15.21 -24.32 -8.62
C GLU A 431 -15.18 -25.81 -8.18
N GLY A 432 -14.82 -26.04 -6.92
CA GLY A 432 -14.82 -27.37 -6.30
C GLY A 432 -13.48 -28.11 -6.32
N ASP A 433 -12.43 -27.56 -6.94
CA ASP A 433 -11.11 -28.20 -6.97
C ASP A 433 -10.31 -27.91 -5.68
N LYS A 434 -10.49 -28.75 -4.67
CA LYS A 434 -9.63 -28.76 -3.46
C LYS A 434 -8.28 -29.46 -3.69
N SER A 435 -7.96 -29.90 -4.93
CA SER A 435 -6.78 -30.70 -5.23
C SER A 435 -5.58 -29.93 -5.81
N ALA A 436 -5.68 -28.61 -5.99
CA ALA A 436 -4.59 -27.77 -6.50
C ALA A 436 -3.45 -27.52 -5.49
N ARG A 437 -3.13 -28.48 -4.61
CA ARG A 437 -1.94 -28.42 -3.74
C ARG A 437 -0.74 -29.21 -4.23
N HIS A 438 -0.85 -30.07 -5.26
CA HIS A 438 0.28 -30.89 -5.75
C HIS A 438 0.23 -31.12 -7.28
N ARG A 439 0.51 -30.08 -8.07
CA ARG A 439 0.89 -30.25 -9.49
C ARG A 439 2.25 -29.60 -9.78
N ALA A 440 3.25 -29.95 -8.96
CA ALA A 440 4.64 -29.96 -9.39
C ALA A 440 5.06 -31.43 -9.41
N ARG A 441 5.59 -31.90 -10.56
CA ARG A 441 5.94 -33.30 -10.91
C ARG A 441 4.82 -34.08 -11.60
N ASN A 442 4.65 -33.82 -12.89
CA ASN A 442 4.79 -34.81 -13.97
C ASN A 442 4.32 -34.18 -15.28
N VAL A 443 5.30 -33.78 -16.09
CA VAL A 443 5.07 -33.39 -17.48
C VAL A 443 4.91 -34.69 -18.28
N GLU A 444 3.68 -35.04 -18.62
CA GLU A 444 3.40 -35.87 -19.79
C GLU A 444 2.38 -35.14 -20.67
N THR A 445 2.89 -34.70 -21.81
CA THR A 445 2.18 -34.04 -22.89
C THR A 445 1.24 -35.01 -23.59
N ASN A 446 -0.07 -34.73 -23.56
CA ASN A 446 -0.95 -34.91 -24.71
C ASN A 446 -2.35 -34.41 -24.37
N THR A 447 -2.86 -33.44 -25.12
CA THR A 447 -4.16 -33.60 -25.80
C THR A 447 -4.34 -32.52 -26.85
N MET A 448 -4.83 -32.99 -27.99
CA MET A 448 -5.07 -32.25 -29.21
C MET A 448 -6.05 -31.09 -29.00
N VAL A 449 -5.66 -29.91 -29.48
CA VAL A 449 -6.54 -28.76 -29.67
C VAL A 449 -7.55 -29.12 -30.76
N SER A 450 -8.83 -29.19 -30.38
CA SER A 450 -9.93 -29.21 -31.35
C SER A 450 -10.40 -27.77 -31.56
N PRO A 451 -10.50 -27.26 -32.80
CA PRO A 451 -10.96 -25.90 -33.04
C PRO A 451 -12.47 -25.85 -32.80
N ARG A 452 -12.91 -25.15 -31.76
CA ARG A 452 -14.33 -24.80 -31.61
C ARG A 452 -14.61 -23.46 -32.26
N ARG A 453 -15.37 -23.57 -33.34
CA ARG A 453 -16.26 -22.63 -34.03
C ARG A 453 -16.38 -21.24 -33.38
N GLY A 454 -16.11 -20.22 -34.19
CA GLY A 454 -16.48 -18.84 -33.88
C GLY A 454 -17.98 -18.75 -33.58
N ASP A 455 -18.31 -18.12 -32.46
CA ASP A 455 -19.68 -17.72 -32.16
C ASP A 455 -19.99 -16.53 -33.08
N GLY A 456 -20.85 -16.79 -34.06
CA GLY A 456 -21.32 -15.75 -34.96
C GLY A 456 -22.21 -14.78 -34.21
N GLY A 457 -21.79 -13.52 -34.13
CA GLY A 457 -22.67 -12.35 -34.03
C GLY A 457 -23.88 -12.46 -33.10
N ARG A 458 -23.71 -12.97 -31.88
CA ARG A 458 -24.73 -12.84 -30.83
C ARG A 458 -24.40 -11.65 -29.96
N GLU A 459 -25.17 -10.59 -30.16
CA GLU A 459 -25.21 -9.40 -29.32
C GLU A 459 -25.44 -9.81 -27.86
N ARG A 460 -24.47 -9.56 -26.98
CA ARG A 460 -24.64 -9.75 -25.53
C ARG A 460 -25.56 -8.65 -25.03
N ILE A 461 -26.68 -9.04 -24.43
CA ILE A 461 -27.64 -8.13 -23.81
C ILE A 461 -27.35 -8.08 -22.29
N TYR A 462 -26.97 -6.92 -21.76
CA TYR A 462 -26.76 -6.69 -20.33
C TYR A 462 -28.11 -6.42 -19.66
N LEU A 463 -28.62 -7.40 -18.92
CA LEU A 463 -29.95 -7.33 -18.28
C LEU A 463 -29.89 -6.83 -16.82
N ASP A 464 -28.72 -6.45 -16.32
CA ASP A 464 -28.51 -5.98 -14.94
C ASP A 464 -28.22 -4.46 -14.87
N ASN A 465 -28.80 -3.70 -15.80
CA ASN A 465 -28.60 -2.24 -15.88
C ASN A 465 -29.06 -1.49 -14.61
N ASN A 466 -29.92 -2.11 -13.78
CA ASN A 466 -30.33 -1.50 -12.51
C ASN A 466 -29.23 -1.58 -11.43
N ALA A 467 -28.26 -2.50 -11.55
CA ALA A 467 -27.09 -2.59 -10.66
C ALA A 467 -26.04 -1.52 -10.96
N THR A 468 -25.84 -1.17 -12.23
CA THR A 468 -25.12 0.02 -12.66
C THR A 468 -25.48 0.34 -14.10
N THR A 469 -25.52 1.61 -14.46
CA THR A 469 -25.85 2.04 -15.81
C THR A 469 -24.61 2.54 -16.53
N GLU A 470 -24.56 2.34 -17.85
CA GLU A 470 -23.55 3.01 -18.68
C GLU A 470 -23.67 4.54 -18.51
N ALA A 471 -22.53 5.23 -18.54
CA ALA A 471 -22.55 6.69 -18.51
C ALA A 471 -23.18 7.22 -19.82
N ALA A 472 -24.30 7.92 -19.72
CA ALA A 472 -24.92 8.59 -20.85
C ALA A 472 -23.90 9.47 -21.60
N GLU A 473 -24.01 9.53 -22.92
CA GLU A 473 -23.06 10.24 -23.77
C GLU A 473 -22.99 11.74 -23.42
N GLU A 474 -24.11 12.34 -23.01
CA GLU A 474 -24.18 13.71 -22.50
C GLU A 474 -23.33 13.91 -21.24
N VAL A 475 -23.27 12.90 -20.36
CA VAL A 475 -22.42 12.92 -19.15
C VAL A 475 -20.96 12.81 -19.54
N ARG A 476 -20.61 11.92 -20.48
CA ARG A 476 -19.23 11.80 -21.01
C ARG A 476 -18.77 13.12 -21.61
N GLN A 477 -19.62 13.77 -22.41
CA GLN A 477 -19.33 15.07 -23.03
C GLN A 477 -19.19 16.18 -21.98
N ALA A 478 -20.05 16.21 -20.97
CA ALA A 478 -19.95 17.18 -19.87
C ALA A 478 -18.67 17.02 -19.04
N MET A 479 -18.18 15.78 -18.88
CA MET A 479 -16.97 15.48 -18.11
C MET A 479 -15.66 15.62 -18.90
N ALA A 480 -15.69 15.44 -20.22
CA ALA A 480 -14.49 15.45 -21.08
C ALA A 480 -13.54 16.65 -20.87
N PRO A 481 -14.01 17.90 -20.67
CA PRO A 481 -13.11 19.03 -20.39
C PRO A 481 -12.26 18.84 -19.14
N TYR A 482 -12.82 18.22 -18.10
CA TYR A 482 -12.18 18.04 -16.79
C TYR A 482 -11.22 16.84 -16.75
N LEU A 483 -11.39 15.89 -17.68
CA LEU A 483 -10.44 14.81 -17.94
C LEU A 483 -9.25 15.25 -18.81
N GLY A 484 -9.34 16.44 -19.42
CA GLY A 484 -8.29 17.00 -20.29
C GLY A 484 -7.79 18.36 -19.79
N ALA A 485 -8.15 19.42 -20.51
CA ALA A 485 -7.56 20.75 -20.32
C ALA A 485 -7.96 21.47 -19.01
N ALA A 486 -9.05 21.05 -18.35
CA ALA A 486 -9.60 21.70 -17.15
C ALA A 486 -9.40 20.86 -15.86
N HIS A 487 -8.36 20.03 -15.78
CA HIS A 487 -8.02 19.13 -14.65
C HIS A 487 -7.55 19.85 -13.36
N GLY A 488 -7.83 21.14 -13.19
CA GLY A 488 -7.28 21.93 -12.09
C GLY A 488 -7.78 21.51 -10.70
N ASN A 489 -6.97 21.75 -9.67
CA ASN A 489 -7.39 21.56 -8.28
C ASN A 489 -8.38 22.67 -7.86
N PRO A 490 -9.64 22.37 -7.49
CA PRO A 490 -10.66 23.37 -7.13
C PRO A 490 -10.33 24.17 -5.85
N SER A 491 -9.34 23.75 -5.08
CA SER A 491 -8.83 24.47 -3.92
C SER A 491 -7.78 25.53 -4.27
N SER A 492 -7.24 25.51 -5.50
CA SER A 492 -6.19 26.42 -5.94
C SER A 492 -6.75 27.78 -6.39
N ILE A 493 -6.02 28.85 -6.08
CA ILE A 493 -6.42 30.23 -6.41
C ILE A 493 -6.14 30.63 -7.86
N HIS A 494 -5.31 29.90 -8.60
CA HIS A 494 -4.97 30.21 -10.00
C HIS A 494 -6.11 29.86 -10.96
N ARG A 495 -6.06 30.36 -12.20
CA ARG A 495 -7.15 30.26 -13.19
C ARG A 495 -7.69 28.83 -13.34
N THR A 496 -6.83 27.85 -13.62
CA THR A 496 -7.24 26.43 -13.79
C THR A 496 -7.96 25.88 -12.55
N GLY A 497 -7.53 26.28 -11.35
CA GLY A 497 -8.18 25.88 -10.10
C GLY A 497 -9.54 26.56 -9.90
N ARG A 498 -9.65 27.85 -10.25
CA ARG A 498 -10.94 28.56 -10.24
C ARG A 498 -11.94 27.99 -11.23
N ASP A 499 -11.49 27.61 -12.43
CA ASP A 499 -12.35 27.00 -13.46
C ASP A 499 -12.90 25.65 -12.98
N ALA A 500 -12.07 24.81 -12.35
CA ALA A 500 -12.50 23.57 -11.71
C ALA A 500 -13.44 23.82 -10.51
N ARG A 501 -13.15 24.84 -9.68
CA ARG A 501 -14.02 25.25 -8.56
C ARG A 501 -15.40 25.69 -9.04
N HIS A 502 -15.48 26.42 -10.15
CA HIS A 502 -16.74 26.83 -10.76
C HIS A 502 -17.53 25.60 -11.23
N ALA A 503 -16.88 24.60 -11.82
CA ALA A 503 -17.54 23.36 -12.23
C ALA A 503 -18.18 22.61 -11.06
N VAL A 504 -17.42 22.42 -9.96
CA VAL A 504 -17.93 21.78 -8.74
C VAL A 504 -19.09 22.58 -8.13
N THR A 505 -19.00 23.92 -8.14
CA THR A 505 -20.06 24.80 -7.63
C THR A 505 -21.34 24.71 -8.48
N ASN A 506 -21.19 24.64 -9.81
CA ASN A 506 -22.31 24.47 -10.74
C ASN A 506 -22.99 23.10 -10.55
N ALA A 507 -22.21 22.02 -10.48
CA ALA A 507 -22.72 20.67 -10.22
C ALA A 507 -23.51 20.62 -8.90
N ARG A 508 -22.98 21.26 -7.85
CA ARG A 508 -23.67 21.40 -6.56
C ARG A 508 -25.02 22.10 -6.71
N SER A 509 -25.08 23.19 -7.48
CA SER A 509 -26.33 23.90 -7.74
C SER A 509 -27.33 23.04 -8.54
N GLN A 510 -26.87 22.28 -9.54
CA GLN A 510 -27.73 21.42 -10.35
C GLN A 510 -28.37 20.31 -9.49
N ILE A 511 -27.57 19.61 -8.68
CA ILE A 511 -28.07 18.58 -7.77
C ILE A 511 -29.02 19.18 -6.75
N SER A 512 -28.69 20.34 -6.17
CA SER A 512 -29.60 21.00 -5.22
C SER A 512 -30.97 21.30 -5.81
N ARG A 513 -31.05 21.63 -7.11
CA ARG A 513 -32.34 21.83 -7.79
C ARG A 513 -33.06 20.52 -8.09
N LEU A 514 -32.33 19.45 -8.39
CA LEU A 514 -32.91 18.13 -8.68
C LEU A 514 -33.74 17.60 -7.51
N ILE A 515 -33.27 17.83 -6.28
CA ILE A 515 -33.89 17.30 -5.06
C ILE A 515 -34.54 18.37 -4.18
N ASN A 516 -34.68 19.61 -4.68
CA ASN A 516 -35.17 20.78 -3.92
C ASN A 516 -34.42 21.06 -2.59
N ALA A 517 -33.10 20.90 -2.59
CA ALA A 517 -32.24 21.16 -1.43
C ALA A 517 -31.50 22.51 -1.52
N ARG A 518 -30.89 22.93 -0.41
CA ARG A 518 -30.02 24.11 -0.39
C ARG A 518 -28.63 23.72 -0.94
N PRO A 519 -27.97 24.51 -1.81
CA PRO A 519 -26.65 24.15 -2.33
C PRO A 519 -25.62 23.81 -1.24
N ARG A 520 -25.65 24.54 -0.12
CA ARG A 520 -24.73 24.33 1.00
C ARG A 520 -24.93 23.03 1.78
N SER A 521 -26.07 22.35 1.64
CA SER A 521 -26.33 21.06 2.32
C SER A 521 -25.90 19.86 1.49
N ILE A 522 -25.44 20.07 0.25
CA ILE A 522 -24.93 18.98 -0.59
C ILE A 522 -23.47 18.71 -0.24
N VAL A 523 -23.17 17.46 0.13
CA VAL A 523 -21.81 16.93 0.29
C VAL A 523 -21.54 15.98 -0.88
N PHE A 524 -20.33 16.04 -1.46
CA PHE A 524 -19.91 15.07 -2.47
C PHE A 524 -19.09 13.97 -1.81
N THR A 525 -19.49 12.73 -2.01
CA THR A 525 -18.77 11.50 -1.62
C THR A 525 -18.31 10.76 -2.87
N GLY A 526 -17.49 9.72 -2.71
CA GLY A 526 -17.04 8.82 -3.77
C GLY A 526 -18.11 7.86 -4.28
N GLY A 527 -19.24 7.70 -3.58
CA GLY A 527 -20.37 6.87 -4.03
C GLY A 527 -21.52 6.79 -3.03
N GLY A 528 -22.56 6.03 -3.39
CA GLY A 528 -23.75 5.80 -2.55
C GLY A 528 -23.39 5.16 -1.21
N SER A 529 -22.59 4.09 -1.24
CA SER A 529 -22.15 3.41 -0.01
C SER A 529 -21.41 4.33 0.97
N GLU A 530 -20.57 5.25 0.45
CA GLU A 530 -19.88 6.23 1.29
C GLU A 530 -20.86 7.28 1.85
N ALA A 531 -21.86 7.71 1.06
CA ALA A 531 -22.91 8.62 1.52
C ALA A 531 -23.76 8.01 2.65
N ASP A 532 -24.20 6.77 2.48
CA ASP A 532 -24.95 6.02 3.51
C ASP A 532 -24.12 5.85 4.78
N ASN A 533 -22.85 5.45 4.63
CA ASN A 533 -21.94 5.32 5.76
C ASN A 533 -21.74 6.65 6.50
N LEU A 534 -21.56 7.74 5.76
CA LEU A 534 -21.41 9.08 6.32
C LEU A 534 -22.65 9.51 7.08
N ALA A 535 -23.86 9.23 6.56
CA ALA A 535 -25.11 9.54 7.23
C ALA A 535 -25.25 8.76 8.55
N LEU A 536 -25.16 7.43 8.51
CA LEU A 536 -25.37 6.59 9.69
C LEU A 536 -24.27 6.80 10.74
N LYS A 537 -22.99 6.69 10.35
CA LYS A 537 -21.87 6.85 11.29
C LYS A 537 -21.77 8.30 11.78
N GLY A 538 -22.03 9.28 10.92
CA GLY A 538 -21.99 10.68 11.27
C GLY A 538 -23.00 11.04 12.36
N ILE A 539 -24.26 10.62 12.20
CA ILE A 539 -25.29 10.82 13.24
C ILE A 539 -24.97 10.01 14.49
N ALA A 540 -24.64 8.72 14.35
CA ALA A 540 -24.28 7.87 15.48
C ALA A 540 -23.19 8.52 16.35
N PHE A 541 -22.06 8.88 15.74
CA PHE A 541 -20.93 9.44 16.48
C PHE A 541 -21.20 10.84 17.03
N ARG A 542 -22.03 11.64 16.36
CA ARG A 542 -22.40 12.96 16.87
C ARG A 542 -23.32 12.88 18.09
N HIS A 543 -24.20 11.89 18.14
CA HIS A 543 -25.24 11.74 19.18
C HIS A 543 -24.92 10.62 20.19
N ALA A 544 -23.67 10.16 20.24
CA ALA A 544 -23.23 9.04 21.08
C ALA A 544 -23.49 9.20 22.60
N ASP A 545 -23.64 10.45 23.07
CA ASP A 545 -23.95 10.80 24.45
C ASP A 545 -25.48 11.02 24.70
N GLU A 546 -26.26 11.16 23.63
CA GLU A 546 -27.71 11.42 23.68
C GLU A 546 -28.51 10.11 23.54
N GLY A 547 -28.01 9.17 22.75
CA GLY A 547 -28.62 7.85 22.58
C GLY A 547 -27.75 6.93 21.72
N ARG A 548 -28.06 5.64 21.74
CA ARG A 548 -27.29 4.61 21.02
C ARG A 548 -28.16 3.63 20.26
N HIS A 549 -29.41 4.00 20.01
CA HIS A 549 -30.36 3.15 19.28
C HIS A 549 -30.66 3.71 17.89
N ILE A 550 -30.63 2.83 16.88
CA ILE A 550 -30.91 3.13 15.47
C ILE A 550 -32.03 2.20 14.98
N ILE A 551 -32.87 2.68 14.08
CA ILE A 551 -33.92 1.87 13.45
C ILE A 551 -33.69 1.82 11.94
N THR A 552 -33.76 0.63 11.37
CA THR A 552 -33.70 0.41 9.91
C THR A 552 -34.59 -0.77 9.52
N THR A 553 -34.51 -1.30 8.30
CA THR A 553 -35.37 -2.42 7.84
C THR A 553 -34.56 -3.64 7.45
N THR A 554 -35.22 -4.80 7.33
CA THR A 554 -34.58 -6.06 6.88
C THR A 554 -34.30 -6.09 5.37
N VAL A 555 -34.85 -5.15 4.60
CA VAL A 555 -34.78 -5.12 3.14
C VAL A 555 -33.96 -3.95 2.59
N GLU A 556 -33.03 -3.44 3.39
CA GLU A 556 -32.15 -2.34 2.99
C GLU A 556 -31.00 -2.79 2.07
N HIS A 557 -30.41 -1.82 1.38
CA HIS A 557 -29.15 -2.03 0.67
C HIS A 557 -28.03 -2.47 1.64
N PRO A 558 -27.09 -3.36 1.24
CA PRO A 558 -25.99 -3.80 2.09
C PRO A 558 -25.17 -2.66 2.71
N ALA A 559 -25.07 -1.50 2.06
CA ALA A 559 -24.36 -0.34 2.64
C ALA A 559 -24.99 0.17 3.94
N ILE A 560 -26.31 0.05 4.10
CA ILE A 560 -27.03 0.39 5.34
C ILE A 560 -26.88 -0.75 6.36
N LEU A 561 -27.17 -1.99 5.95
CA LEU A 561 -27.15 -3.15 6.83
C LEU A 561 -25.77 -3.40 7.45
N GLU A 562 -24.70 -3.35 6.64
CA GLU A 562 -23.33 -3.53 7.12
C GLU A 562 -22.87 -2.37 8.00
N THR A 563 -23.35 -1.16 7.74
CA THR A 563 -23.06 -0.01 8.60
C THR A 563 -23.74 -0.14 9.96
N ALA A 564 -25.00 -0.56 10.00
CA ALA A 564 -25.69 -0.87 11.24
C ALA A 564 -24.97 -1.97 12.04
N ARG A 565 -24.61 -3.09 11.40
CA ARG A 565 -23.82 -4.17 12.03
C ARG A 565 -22.46 -3.71 12.54
N PHE A 566 -21.83 -2.77 11.86
CA PHE A 566 -20.61 -2.14 12.36
C PHE A 566 -20.87 -1.31 13.62
N LEU A 567 -21.93 -0.51 13.66
CA LEU A 567 -22.30 0.29 14.83
C LEU A 567 -22.66 -0.60 16.03
N GLU A 568 -23.34 -1.73 15.80
CA GLU A 568 -23.63 -2.73 16.84
C GLU A 568 -22.35 -3.26 17.52
N ARG A 569 -21.31 -3.56 16.73
CA ARG A 569 -20.02 -4.05 17.24
C ARG A 569 -19.30 -3.05 18.16
N ILE A 570 -19.66 -1.77 18.08
CA ILE A 570 -19.08 -0.70 18.91
C ILE A 570 -20.08 -0.15 19.94
N GLY A 571 -21.13 -0.92 20.25
CA GLY A 571 -22.03 -0.68 21.38
C GLY A 571 -23.27 0.15 21.07
N TYR A 572 -23.67 0.25 19.80
CA TYR A 572 -25.02 0.70 19.43
C TYR A 572 -25.99 -0.50 19.41
N ASP A 573 -27.27 -0.20 19.46
CA ASP A 573 -28.35 -1.17 19.29
C ASP A 573 -29.13 -0.81 18.03
N THR A 574 -29.49 -1.80 17.21
CA THR A 574 -30.25 -1.56 15.98
C THR A 574 -31.53 -2.39 15.96
N THR A 575 -32.67 -1.73 15.80
CA THR A 575 -33.93 -2.40 15.49
C THR A 575 -34.09 -2.53 13.98
N TYR A 576 -34.24 -3.76 13.49
CA TYR A 576 -34.57 -4.06 12.10
C TYR A 576 -36.08 -4.32 11.96
N LEU A 577 -36.78 -3.40 11.29
CA LEU A 577 -38.20 -3.52 11.02
C LEU A 577 -38.46 -4.53 9.90
N GLU A 578 -39.41 -5.43 10.16
CA GLU A 578 -39.96 -6.32 9.15
C GLU A 578 -40.94 -5.57 8.24
N VAL A 579 -40.93 -5.92 6.96
CA VAL A 579 -41.83 -5.38 5.94
C VAL A 579 -43.05 -6.28 5.71
N ASP A 580 -44.07 -5.76 5.03
CA ASP A 580 -45.23 -6.54 4.60
C ASP A 580 -44.94 -7.39 3.34
N GLU A 581 -45.96 -8.10 2.84
CA GLU A 581 -45.88 -8.93 1.63
C GLU A 581 -45.53 -8.16 0.34
N TRP A 582 -45.64 -6.82 0.37
CA TRP A 582 -45.28 -5.92 -0.72
C TRP A 582 -43.91 -5.27 -0.48
N GLY A 583 -43.17 -5.65 0.56
CA GLY A 583 -41.89 -5.03 0.91
C GLY A 583 -42.03 -3.62 1.50
N ARG A 584 -43.22 -3.23 1.95
CA ARG A 584 -43.49 -1.90 2.51
C ARG A 584 -43.41 -1.90 4.04
N VAL A 585 -42.83 -0.83 4.59
CA VAL A 585 -42.78 -0.59 6.04
C VAL A 585 -44.12 -0.01 6.51
N ASP A 586 -44.64 -0.59 7.60
CA ASP A 586 -45.82 -0.11 8.30
C ASP A 586 -45.43 1.02 9.29
N PRO A 587 -45.98 2.25 9.14
CA PRO A 587 -45.73 3.35 10.07
C PRO A 587 -46.02 3.04 11.54
N ASP A 588 -47.02 2.20 11.83
CA ASP A 588 -47.37 1.83 13.21
C ASP A 588 -46.27 0.96 13.86
N ARG A 589 -45.56 0.15 13.05
CA ARG A 589 -44.39 -0.61 13.50
C ARG A 589 -43.20 0.29 13.78
N LEU A 590 -42.99 1.31 12.95
CA LEU A 590 -41.95 2.30 13.21
C LEU A 590 -42.25 3.05 14.52
N GLU A 591 -43.48 3.53 14.71
CA GLU A 591 -43.86 4.24 15.94
C GLU A 591 -43.62 3.37 17.19
N SER A 592 -43.98 2.08 17.11
CA SER A 592 -43.81 1.13 18.22
C SER A 592 -42.34 0.78 18.51
N ALA A 593 -41.44 0.93 17.52
CA ALA A 593 -40.02 0.63 17.66
C ALA A 593 -39.20 1.82 18.19
N ILE A 594 -39.73 3.04 18.13
CA ILE A 594 -39.04 4.22 18.66
C ILE A 594 -38.96 4.15 20.20
N ARG A 595 -37.73 4.27 20.70
CA ARG A 595 -37.35 4.31 22.10
C ARG A 595 -36.87 5.72 22.47
N ASP A 596 -36.78 5.98 23.76
CA ASP A 596 -36.29 7.27 24.29
C ASP A 596 -34.82 7.55 23.92
N ASP A 597 -34.03 6.53 23.59
CA ASP A 597 -32.63 6.63 23.17
C ASP A 597 -32.43 6.41 21.66
N THR A 598 -33.51 6.39 20.86
CA THR A 598 -33.42 6.34 19.39
C THR A 598 -32.90 7.66 18.84
N ILE A 599 -31.81 7.61 18.07
CA ILE A 599 -31.18 8.80 17.49
C ILE A 599 -31.38 8.92 15.97
N LEU A 600 -31.65 7.81 15.29
CA LEU A 600 -31.78 7.79 13.83
C LEU A 600 -32.74 6.69 13.36
N VAL A 601 -33.61 7.04 12.41
CA VAL A 601 -34.32 6.10 11.55
C VAL A 601 -33.69 6.18 10.15
N SER A 602 -33.32 5.05 9.56
CA SER A 602 -32.77 4.96 8.21
C SER A 602 -33.54 3.95 7.37
N ILE A 603 -34.26 4.44 6.36
CA ILE A 603 -35.10 3.58 5.50
C ILE A 603 -34.90 3.97 4.03
N MET A 604 -34.54 3.01 3.17
CA MET A 604 -34.40 3.26 1.73
C MET A 604 -35.74 3.70 1.11
N MET A 605 -35.69 4.64 0.17
CA MET A 605 -36.87 5.18 -0.48
C MET A 605 -37.49 4.23 -1.49
N ALA A 606 -36.64 3.54 -2.27
CA ALA A 606 -37.07 2.62 -3.32
C ALA A 606 -36.22 1.37 -3.29
N ASN A 607 -36.83 0.20 -3.03
CA ASN A 607 -36.11 -1.06 -2.94
C ASN A 607 -35.58 -1.50 -4.31
N ASN A 608 -34.29 -1.86 -4.37
CA ASN A 608 -33.61 -2.22 -5.63
C ASN A 608 -34.00 -3.60 -6.20
N GLU A 609 -34.60 -4.49 -5.40
CA GLU A 609 -34.93 -5.85 -5.79
C GLU A 609 -36.39 -5.99 -6.22
N VAL A 610 -37.32 -5.47 -5.41
CA VAL A 610 -38.77 -5.59 -5.64
C VAL A 610 -39.42 -4.33 -6.18
N GLY A 611 -38.71 -3.19 -6.18
CA GLY A 611 -39.20 -1.92 -6.73
C GLY A 611 -40.19 -1.17 -5.83
N THR A 612 -40.44 -1.65 -4.62
CA THR A 612 -41.35 -1.01 -3.66
C THR A 612 -40.86 0.37 -3.26
N ILE A 613 -41.75 1.36 -3.33
CA ILE A 613 -41.51 2.73 -2.87
C ILE A 613 -42.04 2.84 -1.44
N GLN A 614 -41.17 3.18 -0.49
CA GLN A 614 -41.53 3.36 0.91
C GLN A 614 -42.27 4.68 1.13
N PRO A 615 -43.21 4.74 2.09
CA PRO A 615 -43.95 5.96 2.42
C PRO A 615 -43.10 6.95 3.24
N ILE A 616 -41.96 7.39 2.70
CA ILE A 616 -40.93 8.15 3.43
C ILE A 616 -41.51 9.35 4.16
N LYS A 617 -42.35 10.17 3.53
CA LYS A 617 -42.98 11.35 4.17
C LYS A 617 -43.78 11.01 5.43
N GLU A 618 -44.50 9.89 5.41
CA GLU A 618 -45.27 9.43 6.55
C GLU A 618 -44.35 8.91 7.67
N LEU A 619 -43.29 8.19 7.30
CA LEU A 619 -42.30 7.67 8.24
C LEU A 619 -41.46 8.79 8.88
N CYS A 620 -41.09 9.83 8.11
CA CYS A 620 -40.45 11.04 8.63
C CYS A 620 -41.33 11.70 9.70
N ARG A 621 -42.63 11.87 9.42
CA ARG A 621 -43.58 12.43 10.40
C ARG A 621 -43.58 11.63 11.71
N VAL A 622 -43.62 10.30 11.64
CA VAL A 622 -43.57 9.43 12.83
C VAL A 622 -42.27 9.62 13.61
N ALA A 623 -41.12 9.71 12.93
CA ALA A 623 -39.82 9.93 13.58
C ALA A 623 -39.73 11.33 14.22
N HIS A 624 -40.16 12.37 13.49
CA HIS A 624 -40.13 13.76 13.94
C HIS A 624 -41.10 14.03 15.09
N ASP A 625 -42.26 13.38 15.12
CA ASP A 625 -43.21 13.45 16.24
C ASP A 625 -42.58 12.96 17.57
N ARG A 626 -41.48 12.19 17.49
CA ARG A 626 -40.67 11.73 18.63
C ARG A 626 -39.30 12.40 18.74
N GLY A 627 -38.98 13.38 17.89
CA GLY A 627 -37.69 14.08 17.89
C GLY A 627 -36.51 13.26 17.38
N VAL A 628 -36.75 12.21 16.59
CA VAL A 628 -35.73 11.32 16.02
C VAL A 628 -35.40 11.76 14.60
N LEU A 629 -34.10 11.77 14.25
CA LEU A 629 -33.66 12.13 12.90
C LEU A 629 -34.00 11.05 11.87
N PHE A 630 -34.22 11.45 10.61
CA PHE A 630 -34.54 10.56 9.50
C PHE A 630 -33.53 10.63 8.35
N HIS A 631 -32.96 9.48 7.99
CA HIS A 631 -32.16 9.28 6.79
C HIS A 631 -32.92 8.42 5.77
N THR A 632 -32.80 8.75 4.48
CA THR A 632 -33.26 7.87 3.40
C THR A 632 -32.19 7.65 2.32
N ASP A 633 -31.96 6.37 2.00
CA ASP A 633 -31.23 5.99 0.79
C ASP A 633 -32.16 6.13 -0.41
N ALA A 634 -31.91 7.16 -1.22
CA ALA A 634 -32.66 7.47 -2.44
C ALA A 634 -31.86 7.14 -3.71
N VAL A 635 -30.81 6.31 -3.64
CA VAL A 635 -29.95 5.94 -4.77
C VAL A 635 -30.76 5.35 -5.93
N GLN A 636 -31.77 4.54 -5.64
CA GLN A 636 -32.65 3.96 -6.67
C GLN A 636 -33.86 4.83 -7.02
N ALA A 637 -34.11 5.91 -6.30
CA ALA A 637 -35.26 6.78 -6.50
C ALA A 637 -34.91 8.04 -7.30
N ALA A 638 -33.79 8.70 -6.93
CA ALA A 638 -33.38 9.96 -7.51
C ALA A 638 -33.13 9.84 -9.03
N GLY A 639 -33.75 10.72 -9.80
CA GLY A 639 -33.69 10.71 -11.26
C GLY A 639 -34.74 9.81 -11.95
N LYS A 640 -35.36 8.88 -11.22
CA LYS A 640 -36.41 7.98 -11.75
C LYS A 640 -37.81 8.40 -11.30
N ILE A 641 -37.93 8.89 -10.07
CA ILE A 641 -39.17 9.46 -9.51
C ILE A 641 -38.89 10.86 -8.95
N PRO A 642 -39.93 11.71 -8.77
CA PRO A 642 -39.76 12.97 -8.07
C PRO A 642 -39.25 12.74 -6.64
N VAL A 643 -38.14 13.40 -6.30
CA VAL A 643 -37.57 13.42 -4.95
C VAL A 643 -37.47 14.89 -4.54
N ASP A 644 -38.18 15.28 -3.49
CA ASP A 644 -38.20 16.64 -2.96
C ASP A 644 -37.93 16.58 -1.47
N VAL A 645 -36.74 17.00 -1.03
CA VAL A 645 -36.34 16.86 0.37
C VAL A 645 -37.17 17.73 1.31
N GLU A 646 -37.68 18.87 0.84
CA GLU A 646 -38.51 19.77 1.65
C GLU A 646 -39.95 19.23 1.76
N ASP A 647 -40.48 18.56 0.73
CA ASP A 647 -41.80 17.89 0.82
C ASP A 647 -41.75 16.60 1.65
N LEU A 648 -40.64 15.84 1.53
CA LEU A 648 -40.43 14.60 2.28
C LEU A 648 -40.10 14.83 3.75
N ASP A 649 -39.60 16.01 4.10
CA ASP A 649 -39.14 16.38 5.44
C ASP A 649 -38.08 15.39 5.96
N VAL A 650 -37.05 15.12 5.14
CA VAL A 650 -35.91 14.24 5.50
C VAL A 650 -34.74 15.07 6.04
N ASP A 651 -34.05 14.58 7.08
CA ASP A 651 -32.85 15.24 7.61
C ASP A 651 -31.61 14.94 6.76
N LEU A 652 -31.48 13.70 6.30
CA LEU A 652 -30.39 13.23 5.46
C LEU A 652 -30.92 12.41 4.28
N LEU A 653 -30.32 12.58 3.11
CA LEU A 653 -30.68 11.82 1.92
C LEU A 653 -29.43 11.48 1.09
N SER A 654 -29.29 10.21 0.73
CA SER A 654 -28.17 9.68 -0.06
C SER A 654 -28.61 9.40 -1.50
N ILE A 655 -27.77 9.77 -2.48
CA ILE A 655 -27.98 9.53 -3.91
C ILE A 655 -26.66 9.18 -4.60
N ALA A 656 -26.71 8.44 -5.72
CA ALA A 656 -25.53 8.11 -6.51
C ALA A 656 -25.77 8.35 -8.00
N ALA A 657 -24.86 9.08 -8.65
CA ALA A 657 -25.03 9.53 -10.02
C ALA A 657 -25.07 8.40 -11.07
N HIS A 658 -24.42 7.26 -10.81
CA HIS A 658 -24.40 6.09 -11.72
C HIS A 658 -25.73 5.32 -11.78
N LYS A 659 -26.79 5.87 -11.17
CA LYS A 659 -28.15 5.33 -11.16
C LYS A 659 -29.18 6.30 -11.76
N PHE A 660 -28.75 7.49 -12.19
CA PHE A 660 -29.62 8.51 -12.79
C PHE A 660 -29.84 8.17 -14.26
N HIS A 661 -30.72 7.21 -14.53
CA HIS A 661 -30.94 6.70 -15.87
C HIS A 661 -32.40 6.34 -16.15
#